data_AF-A0A5J4RV77-F1
#
_entry.id   AF-A0A5J4RV77-F1
#
_cell.length_a   1.000
_cell.length_b   1.000
_cell.length_c   1.000
_cell.angle_alpha   90.00
_cell.angle_beta   90.00
_cell.angle_gamma   90.00
#
_symmetry.space_group_name_H-M   'P 1'
#
loop_
_entity.id
_entity.type
_entity.pdbx_description
1 polymer ?
#
loop_
_entity_poly.entity_id
_entity_poly.type
_entity_poly.pdbx_seq_one_letter_code
_entity_poly.pdbx_strand_id
1 'polypeptide(L)'
;MKKTILYPQLFACLSLLFFLAGCEREEFVSEHIALNALEVQLSITRAYSADDPTLTTPNSRRNWVLEVQIEGSNTEDYIFSEQDEVWIPKNKPAYFPASINNDGCNVTFTLRPPYSPNGAIGQNGSAAGLLEADTLRNTVKLKPQGSIYAVALAHVNSLIEIVLDTSIENKVVEIETEDINIRLYSAGNGSCLGIVPNGSSSMILKTKVSEEDHSYVVLNVAAGVEPNTRYLFIINDIAYSPVISPWSDVTGSVATMTDLKEFIHIEGYTGIISLYFSGNSVRLYPHPDSKEGEGIYYFPSTLGNDVLINSIQLETYSKNILIGRYFGGQNRIKLKVDSEGKLLLRKQENKIAPISIVGEMQLINTEPGLHYKQEADIDFSCLPEKQWTPIGSFESPFKGVYDGNGYKINHLDLDIKGYLARNSEHLEGDPKMSNAHVVKYYWALPIKTVGLFGVNNGTINNVHIASGTISVSEIERENEATVAFGAICGYSDGGRITNCVNNALMQIHMIAQPADFMTSYDFFTVGGICGTSRGNIENCINYGNIIAEKGVFAHLLIGGICGNLYSRYETDKIQINSCINHGNLLFNDLSFDFETEGLGYGGISGMMHYYYPYKKDDFDDLNDNIQKIVNCYNTGNAIERGILETKGELAGIVAMMFYPLSTYSGKISSCYSIGKVKVNSIHWDWFLDPLIGSIVELYDPANVPKDSINVPKDSINAPKDSINAPKDSINPFRLFIENCFYSATAWEKVRFHNDACYFPQWEREVLLDEELEYVKMVNKKILEATPAFSQDSWPTSDTWDTSVWGDLGSWNNGNPIYPKLRFEKDFRFYP
;
A
#
# COMPACT_ATOMS: atom_id res chain seq x y z
N MET A 1 51.64 -21.37 81.95
CA MET A 1 50.69 -20.73 82.91
C MET A 1 49.52 -20.14 82.10
N LYS A 2 48.45 -19.66 82.74
CA LYS A 2 47.17 -19.33 82.07
C LYS A 2 47.26 -18.21 81.01
N LYS A 3 46.71 -18.49 79.81
CA LYS A 3 45.55 -17.81 79.16
C LYS A 3 45.50 -16.25 79.11
N THR A 4 45.21 -15.72 77.91
CA THR A 4 44.20 -14.66 77.60
C THR A 4 44.66 -13.31 76.96
N ILE A 5 44.47 -13.21 75.63
CA ILE A 5 43.85 -12.09 74.83
C ILE A 5 44.61 -10.77 74.48
N LEU A 6 44.96 -10.68 73.17
CA LEU A 6 44.81 -9.62 72.12
C LEU A 6 45.33 -8.16 72.25
N TYR A 7 46.24 -7.81 71.31
CA TYR A 7 46.28 -6.66 70.34
C TYR A 7 46.21 -5.17 70.80
N PRO A 8 46.60 -4.18 69.95
CA PRO A 8 47.39 -4.24 68.68
C PRO A 8 48.56 -3.20 68.57
N GLN A 9 49.15 -3.13 67.37
CA GLN A 9 50.03 -2.07 66.84
C GLN A 9 51.49 -2.01 67.34
N LEU A 10 52.36 -2.89 66.79
CA LEU A 10 53.81 -2.64 66.75
C LEU A 10 54.52 -3.52 65.69
N PHE A 11 54.39 -3.17 64.40
CA PHE A 11 55.21 -3.75 63.32
C PHE A 11 55.42 -2.75 62.17
N ALA A 12 56.25 -1.75 62.42
CA ALA A 12 56.92 -0.96 61.40
C ALA A 12 58.28 -0.47 61.96
N CYS A 13 59.27 -0.30 61.09
CA CYS A 13 60.52 0.44 61.37
C CYS A 13 61.54 -0.18 62.35
N LEU A 14 61.98 -1.43 62.09
CA LEU A 14 63.40 -1.78 62.26
C LEU A 14 63.96 -2.45 61.00
N SER A 15 63.93 -1.64 59.93
CA SER A 15 64.92 -1.70 58.86
C SER A 15 66.28 -1.14 59.35
N LEU A 16 67.35 -1.46 58.62
CA LEU A 16 68.78 -1.13 58.87
C LEU A 16 69.46 -1.85 60.05
N LEU A 17 70.37 -2.79 59.72
CA LEU A 17 71.80 -2.86 60.16
C LEU A 17 72.45 -4.27 60.12
N PHE A 18 72.12 -5.11 59.12
CA PHE A 18 72.96 -6.28 58.78
C PHE A 18 73.30 -6.35 57.29
N PHE A 19 74.00 -5.31 56.81
CA PHE A 19 74.81 -5.34 55.60
C PHE A 19 76.28 -5.45 56.01
N LEU A 20 76.91 -6.62 55.86
CA LEU A 20 78.36 -6.79 55.62
C LEU A 20 78.76 -8.28 55.47
N ALA A 21 79.22 -8.63 54.26
CA ALA A 21 80.15 -9.72 53.88
C ALA A 21 79.95 -11.17 54.37
N GLY A 22 79.68 -12.10 53.43
CA GLY A 22 79.86 -13.54 53.64
C GLY A 22 79.41 -14.44 52.48
N CYS A 23 80.40 -14.98 51.75
CA CYS A 23 80.32 -16.08 50.76
C CYS A 23 79.48 -15.91 49.48
N GLU A 24 80.15 -16.19 48.36
CA GLU A 24 79.55 -16.51 47.06
C GLU A 24 78.66 -17.75 47.17
N ARG A 25 77.49 -17.71 46.51
CA ARG A 25 76.77 -18.90 46.07
C ARG A 25 76.26 -18.69 44.65
N GLU A 26 76.76 -19.56 43.80
CA GLU A 26 76.27 -20.08 42.53
C GLU A 26 74.91 -19.58 42.02
N GLU A 27 74.90 -19.28 40.73
CA GLU A 27 73.73 -19.14 39.87
C GLU A 27 72.67 -20.21 40.16
N PHE A 28 71.47 -19.82 40.59
CA PHE A 28 70.26 -20.62 40.36
C PHE A 28 69.05 -19.72 40.09
N VAL A 29 68.77 -19.58 38.78
CA VAL A 29 67.42 -19.51 38.20
C VAL A 29 66.51 -18.40 38.75
N SER A 30 66.64 -17.21 38.17
CA SER A 30 65.48 -16.33 37.91
C SER A 30 64.89 -16.55 36.51
N GLU A 31 65.16 -17.74 35.93
CA GLU A 31 64.57 -18.10 34.64
C GLU A 31 63.07 -18.27 34.81
N HIS A 32 62.37 -17.63 33.88
CA HIS A 32 60.94 -17.57 33.65
C HIS A 32 60.14 -18.72 34.28
N ILE A 33 59.06 -18.37 34.99
CA ILE A 33 58.11 -19.35 35.50
C ILE A 33 57.52 -20.11 34.30
N ALA A 34 57.84 -21.41 34.23
CA ALA A 34 57.35 -22.34 33.23
C ALA A 34 55.88 -22.65 33.51
N LEU A 35 55.04 -22.72 32.47
CA LEU A 35 53.62 -23.03 32.65
C LEU A 35 53.42 -24.43 33.28
N ASN A 36 54.29 -25.41 33.02
CA ASN A 36 54.21 -26.75 33.63
C ASN A 36 54.53 -26.81 35.14
N ALA A 37 55.01 -25.72 35.76
CA ALA A 37 55.01 -25.62 37.23
C ALA A 37 53.61 -25.37 37.80
N LEU A 38 52.62 -25.15 36.93
CA LEU A 38 51.24 -24.81 37.22
C LEU A 38 50.35 -25.86 36.55
N GLU A 39 49.78 -26.76 37.36
CA GLU A 39 48.95 -27.84 36.84
C GLU A 39 47.72 -27.27 36.13
N VAL A 40 47.54 -27.60 34.84
CA VAL A 40 46.39 -27.13 34.05
C VAL A 40 45.36 -28.25 33.94
N GLN A 41 44.21 -28.05 34.57
CA GLN A 41 43.06 -28.95 34.46
C GLN A 41 42.12 -28.44 33.37
N LEU A 42 41.97 -29.23 32.30
CA LEU A 42 41.13 -28.88 31.16
C LEU A 42 39.71 -29.43 31.33
N SER A 43 38.70 -28.58 31.08
CA SER A 43 37.29 -28.98 30.99
C SER A 43 36.67 -28.49 29.67
N ILE A 44 35.42 -28.87 29.38
CA ILE A 44 34.68 -28.52 28.16
C ILE A 44 33.38 -27.80 28.54
N THR A 45 32.96 -26.81 27.75
CA THR A 45 31.79 -25.96 28.03
C THR A 45 30.46 -26.44 27.45
N ARG A 46 30.45 -27.44 26.56
CA ARG A 46 29.22 -27.98 25.93
C ARG A 46 28.54 -29.02 26.85
N ALA A 47 27.20 -29.05 26.87
CA ALA A 47 26.42 -29.84 27.83
C ALA A 47 26.21 -31.32 27.41
N TYR A 48 26.03 -32.17 28.42
CA TYR A 48 26.09 -33.64 28.34
C TYR A 48 24.98 -34.29 27.47
N SER A 49 25.40 -35.05 26.47
CA SER A 49 24.67 -36.12 25.79
C SER A 49 25.49 -37.40 25.92
N ALA A 50 24.87 -38.55 26.20
CA ALA A 50 25.60 -39.80 26.44
C ALA A 50 26.31 -40.35 25.19
N ASP A 51 25.84 -39.97 24.00
CA ASP A 51 26.23 -40.56 22.71
C ASP A 51 27.02 -39.59 21.81
N ASP A 52 27.41 -38.40 22.32
CA ASP A 52 28.25 -37.43 21.59
C ASP A 52 29.74 -37.56 21.99
N PRO A 53 30.62 -38.07 21.10
CA PRO A 53 32.03 -38.28 21.42
C PRO A 53 32.81 -36.98 21.60
N THR A 54 32.30 -35.82 21.12
CA THR A 54 32.98 -34.52 21.28
C THR A 54 32.94 -34.01 22.72
N LEU A 55 32.00 -34.50 23.54
CA LEU A 55 31.84 -34.16 24.95
C LEU A 55 32.76 -34.95 25.89
N THR A 56 33.56 -35.87 25.35
CA THR A 56 34.54 -36.63 26.12
C THR A 56 35.61 -35.68 26.69
N THR A 57 36.01 -35.90 27.95
CA THR A 57 36.91 -34.97 28.67
C THR A 57 38.20 -34.71 27.87
N PRO A 58 38.83 -33.53 27.95
CA PRO A 58 40.05 -33.24 27.19
C PRO A 58 41.16 -34.28 27.40
N ASN A 59 41.28 -34.82 28.61
CA ASN A 59 42.25 -35.87 28.98
C ASN A 59 41.95 -37.27 28.37
N SER A 60 40.77 -37.48 27.78
CA SER A 60 40.50 -38.67 26.97
C SER A 60 40.99 -38.54 25.53
N ARG A 61 41.30 -37.32 25.06
CA ARG A 61 41.91 -37.04 23.75
C ARG A 61 43.44 -37.24 23.78
N ARG A 62 43.93 -38.35 24.35
CA ARG A 62 45.35 -38.58 24.71
C ARG A 62 46.36 -38.45 23.55
N ASN A 63 45.92 -38.72 22.32
CA ASN A 63 46.76 -38.68 21.11
C ASN A 63 46.85 -37.27 20.47
N TRP A 64 46.23 -36.26 21.09
CA TRP A 64 46.16 -34.90 20.56
C TRP A 64 47.31 -34.03 21.04
N VAL A 65 47.41 -32.83 20.46
CA VAL A 65 48.38 -31.81 20.84
C VAL A 65 47.65 -30.63 21.45
N LEU A 66 48.04 -30.26 22.67
CA LEU A 66 47.63 -29.01 23.31
C LEU A 66 48.67 -27.95 22.93
N GLU A 67 48.33 -27.06 22.02
CA GLU A 67 49.13 -25.87 21.76
C GLU A 67 48.93 -24.84 22.86
N VAL A 68 50.04 -24.37 23.42
CA VAL A 68 50.07 -23.31 24.43
C VAL A 68 50.79 -22.11 23.84
N GLN A 69 50.09 -20.99 23.73
CA GLN A 69 50.67 -19.72 23.29
C GLN A 69 50.47 -18.66 24.39
N ILE A 70 51.58 -18.19 24.95
CA ILE A 70 51.57 -17.04 25.87
C ILE A 70 51.69 -15.76 25.02
N GLU A 71 50.95 -14.73 25.39
CA GLU A 71 50.99 -13.41 24.75
C GLU A 71 52.43 -12.86 24.72
N GLY A 72 53.00 -12.73 23.51
CA GLY A 72 54.38 -12.30 23.29
C GLY A 72 55.43 -13.42 23.23
N SER A 73 55.04 -14.71 23.28
CA SER A 73 55.93 -15.85 23.09
C SER A 73 55.64 -16.63 21.80
N ASN A 74 56.53 -17.58 21.48
CA ASN A 74 56.22 -18.66 20.53
C ASN A 74 55.12 -19.58 21.10
N THR A 75 54.45 -20.31 20.21
CA THR A 75 53.55 -21.42 20.57
C THR A 75 54.39 -22.68 20.84
N GLU A 76 54.09 -23.39 21.92
CA GLU A 76 54.74 -24.65 22.29
C GLU A 76 53.73 -25.81 22.31
N ASP A 77 54.13 -26.98 21.80
CA ASP A 77 53.34 -28.21 21.78
C ASP A 77 53.39 -28.91 23.16
N TYR A 78 52.23 -29.24 23.74
CA TYR A 78 52.08 -30.11 24.91
C TYR A 78 51.39 -31.44 24.52
N ILE A 79 51.82 -32.52 25.16
CA ILE A 79 51.33 -33.90 25.00
C ILE A 79 50.84 -34.45 26.35
N PHE A 80 49.92 -35.41 26.33
CA PHE A 80 49.36 -35.98 27.56
C PHE A 80 50.29 -37.05 28.18
N SER A 81 50.64 -36.91 29.46
CA SER A 81 51.35 -37.94 30.23
C SER A 81 50.35 -38.93 30.83
N GLU A 82 50.41 -40.20 30.44
CA GLU A 82 49.58 -41.25 31.07
C GLU A 82 50.03 -41.61 32.49
N GLN A 83 51.27 -41.28 32.89
CA GLN A 83 51.77 -41.58 34.24
C GLN A 83 51.32 -40.55 35.28
N ASP A 84 51.19 -39.29 34.85
CA ASP A 84 50.92 -38.15 35.73
C ASP A 84 49.50 -37.57 35.52
N GLU A 85 48.75 -38.08 34.53
CA GLU A 85 47.43 -37.62 34.09
C GLU A 85 47.33 -36.13 33.70
N VAL A 86 48.46 -35.51 33.35
CA VAL A 86 48.59 -34.08 33.00
C VAL A 86 49.24 -33.83 31.64
N TRP A 87 49.00 -32.64 31.09
CA TRP A 87 49.63 -32.18 29.84
C TRP A 87 51.04 -31.63 30.11
N ILE A 88 52.05 -32.21 29.46
CA ILE A 88 53.47 -31.86 29.61
C ILE A 88 54.03 -31.34 28.27
N PRO A 89 55.00 -30.40 28.26
CA PRO A 89 55.56 -29.92 27.00
C PRO A 89 56.34 -31.02 26.28
N LYS A 90 56.15 -31.11 24.98
CA LYS A 90 56.80 -32.08 24.09
C LYS A 90 58.31 -31.87 23.95
N ASN A 91 58.75 -30.61 23.98
CA ASN A 91 60.15 -30.21 23.80
C ASN A 91 60.63 -29.24 24.88
N LYS A 92 59.94 -28.11 25.04
CA LYS A 92 60.29 -27.04 25.99
C LYS A 92 59.03 -26.43 26.63
N PRO A 93 59.10 -25.93 27.86
CA PRO A 93 57.97 -25.23 28.48
C PRO A 93 57.62 -23.95 27.74
N ALA A 94 56.33 -23.59 27.72
CA ALA A 94 55.93 -22.21 27.53
C ALA A 94 56.31 -21.39 28.78
N TYR A 95 56.87 -20.20 28.56
CA TYR A 95 57.46 -19.36 29.60
C TYR A 95 56.80 -17.98 29.66
N PHE A 96 56.44 -17.54 30.86
CA PHE A 96 55.91 -16.18 31.07
C PHE A 96 56.99 -15.12 30.76
N PRO A 97 56.74 -14.14 29.86
CA PRO A 97 57.70 -13.07 29.57
C PRO A 97 58.07 -12.25 30.82
N ALA A 98 59.35 -11.87 30.90
CA ALA A 98 59.95 -11.24 32.08
C ALA A 98 59.39 -9.84 32.44
N SER A 99 58.58 -9.24 31.58
CA SER A 99 57.96 -7.92 31.76
C SER A 99 56.52 -7.97 32.31
N ILE A 100 55.98 -9.17 32.64
CA ILE A 100 54.60 -9.30 33.13
C ILE A 100 54.42 -8.59 34.47
N ASN A 101 53.41 -7.73 34.52
CA ASN A 101 52.97 -7.00 35.69
C ASN A 101 51.92 -7.80 36.50
N ASN A 102 51.47 -7.25 37.63
CA ASN A 102 50.50 -7.89 38.52
C ASN A 102 49.12 -8.17 37.89
N ASP A 103 48.86 -7.70 36.67
CA ASP A 103 47.58 -7.86 35.97
C ASP A 103 47.48 -9.17 35.17
N GLY A 104 48.58 -9.91 35.00
CA GLY A 104 48.65 -11.15 34.22
C GLY A 104 48.68 -10.92 32.70
N CYS A 105 48.90 -11.99 31.94
CA CYS A 105 48.93 -11.99 30.48
C CYS A 105 47.90 -12.97 29.91
N ASN A 106 47.53 -12.79 28.64
CA ASN A 106 46.68 -13.75 27.96
C ASN A 106 47.47 -15.03 27.63
N VAL A 107 46.89 -16.19 27.92
CA VAL A 107 47.42 -17.50 27.52
C VAL A 107 46.33 -18.21 26.71
N THR A 108 46.64 -18.48 25.45
CA THR A 108 45.77 -19.24 24.55
C THR A 108 46.12 -20.72 24.65
N PHE A 109 45.10 -21.53 24.91
CA PHE A 109 45.16 -22.99 24.87
C PHE A 109 44.34 -23.45 23.67
N THR A 110 44.95 -24.20 22.75
CA THR A 110 44.26 -24.81 21.60
C THR A 110 44.52 -26.31 21.60
N LEU A 111 43.50 -27.12 21.89
CA LEU A 111 43.59 -28.57 21.84
C LEU A 111 43.11 -29.07 20.47
N ARG A 112 44.03 -29.60 19.67
CA ARG A 112 43.81 -30.02 18.28
C ARG A 112 44.35 -31.43 17.98
N PRO A 113 43.85 -32.12 16.95
CA PRO A 113 44.42 -33.40 16.51
C PRO A 113 45.90 -33.25 16.06
N PRO A 114 46.64 -34.37 15.99
CA PRO A 114 47.94 -34.42 15.35
C PRO A 114 47.80 -34.21 13.83
N TYR A 115 48.81 -33.61 13.20
CA TYR A 115 48.81 -33.35 11.75
C TYR A 115 48.74 -34.67 10.94
N SER A 116 47.64 -34.90 10.21
CA SER A 116 47.56 -35.95 9.20
C SER A 116 48.29 -35.50 7.91
N PRO A 117 49.28 -36.27 7.39
CA PRO A 117 49.94 -35.94 6.13
C PRO A 117 49.07 -36.17 4.88
N ASN A 118 48.00 -36.96 5.00
CA ASN A 118 47.08 -37.28 3.90
C ASN A 118 45.78 -36.50 4.12
N GLY A 119 45.52 -35.55 3.22
CA GLY A 119 44.43 -34.59 3.39
C GLY A 119 43.04 -35.20 3.21
N ALA A 120 42.21 -35.01 4.24
CA ALA A 120 40.82 -34.60 4.09
C ALA A 120 40.43 -33.84 5.36
N ILE A 121 39.92 -32.61 5.23
CA ILE A 121 39.32 -31.85 6.34
C ILE A 121 37.85 -32.33 6.56
N GLY A 122 37.48 -33.44 5.93
CA GLY A 122 36.16 -34.05 5.96
C GLY A 122 36.06 -35.17 6.99
N GLN A 123 35.04 -35.10 7.84
CA GLN A 123 34.68 -36.20 8.72
C GLN A 123 34.32 -37.43 7.88
N ASN A 124 34.72 -38.61 8.36
CA ASN A 124 34.60 -39.87 7.63
C ASN A 124 33.40 -40.73 8.07
N GLY A 125 32.50 -40.18 8.89
CA GLY A 125 31.33 -40.87 9.47
C GLY A 125 31.63 -41.75 10.69
N SER A 126 32.87 -41.80 11.18
CA SER A 126 33.23 -42.48 12.43
C SER A 126 33.30 -41.52 13.62
N ALA A 127 33.13 -42.05 14.84
CA ALA A 127 33.29 -41.27 16.07
C ALA A 127 34.69 -40.62 16.18
N ALA A 128 35.73 -41.31 15.69
CA ALA A 128 37.09 -40.78 15.64
C ALA A 128 37.20 -39.60 14.65
N GLY A 129 36.59 -39.72 13.46
CA GLY A 129 36.58 -38.64 12.48
C GLY A 129 35.76 -37.42 12.91
N LEU A 130 34.64 -37.63 13.63
CA LEU A 130 33.88 -36.54 14.26
C LEU A 130 34.73 -35.83 15.31
N LEU A 131 35.42 -36.60 16.17
CA LEU A 131 36.31 -36.05 17.18
C LEU A 131 37.46 -35.26 16.55
N GLU A 132 38.14 -35.80 15.53
CA GLU A 132 39.26 -35.14 14.82
C GLU A 132 38.90 -33.79 14.19
N ALA A 133 37.63 -33.55 13.83
CA ALA A 133 37.18 -32.25 13.33
C ALA A 133 36.94 -31.19 14.44
N ASP A 134 36.87 -31.61 15.70
CA ASP A 134 36.42 -30.79 16.83
C ASP A 134 37.59 -30.13 17.60
N THR A 135 38.14 -29.05 17.06
CA THR A 135 39.19 -28.27 17.76
C THR A 135 38.60 -27.49 18.93
N LEU A 136 39.25 -27.54 20.10
CA LEU A 136 38.87 -26.78 21.29
C LEU A 136 39.86 -25.63 21.54
N ARG A 137 39.38 -24.49 22.02
CA ARG A 137 40.20 -23.32 22.35
C ARG A 137 39.64 -22.51 23.52
N ASN A 138 40.51 -21.90 24.30
CA ASN A 138 40.17 -20.72 25.11
C ASN A 138 41.40 -19.83 25.31
N THR A 139 41.17 -18.54 25.56
CA THR A 139 42.19 -17.57 25.96
C THR A 139 41.87 -17.08 27.36
N VAL A 140 42.70 -17.47 28.33
CA VAL A 140 42.51 -17.11 29.74
C VAL A 140 43.62 -16.19 30.20
N LYS A 141 43.28 -15.15 30.98
CA LYS A 141 44.28 -14.25 31.56
C LYS A 141 44.90 -14.88 32.80
N LEU A 142 46.13 -15.37 32.68
CA LEU A 142 46.84 -16.08 33.75
C LEU A 142 47.88 -15.20 34.44
N LYS A 143 48.19 -15.55 35.69
CA LYS A 143 49.26 -14.93 36.48
C LYS A 143 50.29 -16.01 36.86
N PRO A 144 51.58 -15.66 37.00
CA PRO A 144 52.57 -16.58 37.53
C PRO A 144 52.41 -16.73 39.06
N GLN A 145 51.47 -17.57 39.50
CA GLN A 145 51.24 -17.95 40.90
C GLN A 145 51.04 -19.47 40.99
N GLY A 146 51.64 -20.11 41.99
CA GLY A 146 51.73 -21.57 42.18
C GLY A 146 50.44 -22.30 42.54
N SER A 147 49.40 -22.12 41.74
CA SER A 147 48.08 -22.74 41.89
C SER A 147 47.71 -23.56 40.65
N ILE A 148 46.83 -24.55 40.82
CA ILE A 148 46.19 -25.29 39.72
C ILE A 148 45.27 -24.34 38.95
N TYR A 149 45.37 -24.32 37.62
CA TYR A 149 44.48 -23.54 36.75
C TYR A 149 43.46 -24.45 36.07
N ALA A 150 42.19 -24.29 36.45
CA ALA A 150 41.08 -24.87 35.71
C ALA A 150 40.79 -24.01 34.47
N VAL A 151 41.03 -24.56 33.28
CA VAL A 151 40.79 -23.91 31.98
C VAL A 151 39.66 -24.65 31.27
N ALA A 152 38.49 -24.03 31.22
CA ALA A 152 37.38 -24.52 30.39
C ALA A 152 37.66 -24.18 28.93
N LEU A 153 37.78 -25.18 28.06
CA LEU A 153 37.93 -25.00 26.61
C LEU A 153 36.55 -25.00 25.94
N ALA A 154 36.36 -24.08 25.00
CA ALA A 154 35.17 -24.00 24.15
C ALA A 154 35.46 -24.62 22.79
N HIS A 155 34.43 -25.13 22.10
CA HIS A 155 34.63 -25.66 20.75
C HIS A 155 34.81 -24.49 19.76
N VAL A 156 35.83 -24.55 18.90
CA VAL A 156 36.09 -23.52 17.87
C VAL A 156 35.06 -23.59 16.74
N ASN A 157 34.48 -24.77 16.53
CA ASN A 157 33.51 -25.07 15.48
C ASN A 157 32.14 -25.39 16.09
N SER A 158 31.11 -25.36 15.24
CA SER A 158 29.74 -25.69 15.62
C SER A 158 29.51 -27.19 15.51
N LEU A 159 28.67 -27.75 16.40
CA LEU A 159 28.14 -29.09 16.24
C LEU A 159 26.76 -29.02 15.59
N ILE A 160 26.54 -29.86 14.61
CA ILE A 160 25.24 -30.09 13.98
C ILE A 160 24.76 -31.46 14.41
N GLU A 161 23.52 -31.51 14.86
CA GLU A 161 22.74 -32.72 15.05
C GLU A 161 21.60 -32.74 14.04
N ILE A 162 21.48 -33.82 13.29
CA ILE A 162 20.38 -34.10 12.39
C ILE A 162 19.63 -35.32 12.93
N VAL A 163 18.39 -35.13 13.37
CA VAL A 163 17.50 -36.22 13.74
C VAL A 163 16.66 -36.58 12.51
N LEU A 164 16.82 -37.81 12.05
CA LEU A 164 16.16 -38.39 10.88
C LEU A 164 15.00 -39.29 11.30
N ASP A 165 13.89 -39.25 10.57
CA ASP A 165 12.90 -40.33 10.63
C ASP A 165 13.50 -41.66 10.11
N THR A 166 13.14 -42.77 10.77
CA THR A 166 13.56 -44.14 10.41
C THR A 166 13.36 -44.52 8.94
N SER A 167 12.41 -43.88 8.24
CA SER A 167 12.11 -44.08 6.82
C SER A 167 13.12 -43.44 5.85
N ILE A 168 14.00 -42.56 6.36
CA ILE A 168 15.04 -41.85 5.61
C ILE A 168 16.46 -42.03 6.19
N GLU A 169 16.59 -42.61 7.40
CA GLU A 169 17.86 -42.89 8.09
C GLU A 169 18.90 -43.59 7.19
N ASN A 170 18.48 -44.52 6.32
CA ASN A 170 19.36 -45.25 5.39
C ASN A 170 19.60 -44.53 4.03
N LYS A 171 19.08 -43.31 3.83
CA LYS A 171 19.14 -42.56 2.56
C LYS A 171 20.03 -41.32 2.62
N VAL A 172 20.34 -40.80 3.80
CA VAL A 172 21.22 -39.62 3.95
C VAL A 172 22.68 -40.10 3.99
N VAL A 173 23.55 -39.49 3.18
CA VAL A 173 24.94 -40.01 3.00
C VAL A 173 26.01 -38.96 3.31
N GLU A 174 25.86 -37.72 2.82
CA GLU A 174 26.90 -36.68 2.88
C GLU A 174 26.30 -35.27 3.10
N ILE A 175 27.01 -34.42 3.84
CA ILE A 175 26.84 -32.97 3.82
C ILE A 175 28.00 -32.38 3.02
N GLU A 176 27.73 -31.38 2.20
CA GLU A 176 28.76 -30.51 1.61
C GLU A 176 28.56 -29.07 2.09
N THR A 177 29.66 -28.44 2.49
CA THR A 177 29.76 -26.98 2.59
C THR A 177 30.57 -26.47 1.41
N GLU A 178 30.57 -25.15 1.15
CA GLU A 178 31.28 -24.57 0.00
C GLU A 178 32.78 -24.94 -0.07
N ASP A 179 33.40 -25.29 1.07
CA ASP A 179 34.83 -25.65 1.18
C ASP A 179 35.11 -27.10 1.63
N ILE A 180 34.15 -27.84 2.21
CA ILE A 180 34.41 -29.15 2.87
C ILE A 180 33.23 -30.15 2.68
N ASN A 181 33.56 -31.37 2.25
CA ASN A 181 32.63 -32.52 2.32
C ASN A 181 32.72 -33.22 3.68
N ILE A 182 31.58 -33.43 4.33
CA ILE A 182 31.42 -33.94 5.71
C ILE A 182 30.53 -35.19 5.67
N ARG A 183 31.05 -36.34 6.12
CA ARG A 183 30.22 -37.53 6.43
C ARG A 183 29.87 -37.55 7.91
N LEU A 184 28.57 -37.61 8.18
CA LEU A 184 28.01 -37.59 9.53
C LEU A 184 28.29 -38.89 10.28
N TYR A 185 28.55 -38.76 11.59
CA TYR A 185 28.62 -39.88 12.51
C TYR A 185 27.21 -40.24 13.02
N SER A 186 26.79 -41.49 12.90
CA SER A 186 25.53 -41.95 13.49
C SER A 186 25.69 -42.18 14.99
N ALA A 187 24.92 -41.44 15.80
CA ALA A 187 24.86 -41.56 17.25
C ALA A 187 23.76 -42.54 17.74
N GLY A 188 23.00 -43.14 16.81
CA GLY A 188 21.86 -44.01 17.10
C GLY A 188 20.53 -43.27 17.22
N ASN A 189 19.43 -44.04 17.29
CA ASN A 189 18.05 -43.53 17.37
C ASN A 189 17.69 -42.50 16.25
N GLY A 190 18.20 -42.67 15.03
CA GLY A 190 18.01 -41.71 13.93
C GLY A 190 18.84 -40.43 14.03
N SER A 191 19.68 -40.23 15.06
CA SER A 191 20.53 -39.04 15.19
C SER A 191 21.88 -39.19 14.47
N CYS A 192 22.25 -38.15 13.74
CA CYS A 192 23.50 -38.01 13.00
C CYS A 192 24.21 -36.71 13.40
N LEU A 193 25.49 -36.79 13.73
CA LEU A 193 26.31 -35.68 14.24
C LEU A 193 27.40 -35.28 13.24
N GLY A 194 27.66 -33.97 13.11
CA GLY A 194 28.73 -33.41 12.28
C GLY A 194 29.26 -32.08 12.79
N ILE A 195 30.56 -31.84 12.69
CA ILE A 195 31.19 -30.55 13.01
C ILE A 195 31.25 -29.66 11.77
N VAL A 196 30.87 -28.39 11.87
CA VAL A 196 30.96 -27.42 10.76
C VAL A 196 31.81 -26.22 11.18
N PRO A 197 32.70 -25.70 10.29
CA PRO A 197 33.51 -24.53 10.59
C PRO A 197 32.69 -23.32 11.00
N ASN A 198 33.18 -22.59 12.00
CA ASN A 198 32.64 -21.29 12.35
C ASN A 198 32.57 -20.35 11.12
N GLY A 199 31.44 -19.68 10.93
CA GLY A 199 31.20 -18.75 9.83
C GLY A 199 30.63 -19.36 8.55
N SER A 200 30.46 -20.69 8.44
CA SER A 200 29.77 -21.29 7.29
C SER A 200 28.31 -20.84 7.23
N SER A 201 27.90 -20.22 6.12
CA SER A 201 26.57 -19.61 5.91
C SER A 201 25.58 -20.51 5.16
N SER A 202 26.10 -21.42 4.31
CA SER A 202 25.37 -22.34 3.46
C SER A 202 25.84 -23.79 3.71
N MET A 203 24.90 -24.73 3.73
CA MET A 203 25.18 -26.16 3.88
C MET A 203 24.23 -26.97 3.00
N ILE A 204 24.75 -27.92 2.23
CA ILE A 204 24.00 -28.74 1.29
C ILE A 204 23.99 -30.18 1.78
N LEU A 205 22.84 -30.64 2.25
CA LEU A 205 22.62 -32.05 2.60
C LEU A 205 22.34 -32.84 1.31
N LYS A 206 23.12 -33.89 1.06
CA LYS A 206 22.93 -34.84 -0.05
C LYS A 206 22.31 -36.13 0.45
N THR A 207 21.14 -36.48 -0.11
CA THR A 207 20.47 -37.77 0.16
C THR A 207 20.41 -38.61 -1.11
N LYS A 208 20.71 -39.90 -0.97
CA LYS A 208 20.69 -40.91 -2.02
C LYS A 208 19.42 -41.73 -1.88
N VAL A 209 18.46 -41.51 -2.78
CA VAL A 209 17.12 -42.13 -2.70
C VAL A 209 17.05 -43.44 -3.49
N SER A 210 17.90 -43.59 -4.51
CA SER A 210 18.12 -44.83 -5.29
C SER A 210 19.60 -44.93 -5.69
N GLU A 211 20.02 -45.97 -6.43
CA GLU A 211 21.41 -46.01 -6.95
C GLU A 211 21.71 -44.91 -7.97
N GLU A 212 20.69 -44.29 -8.56
CA GLU A 212 20.80 -43.27 -9.62
C GLU A 212 20.31 -41.87 -9.16
N ASP A 213 19.40 -41.76 -8.19
CA ASP A 213 18.81 -40.50 -7.72
C ASP A 213 19.51 -39.89 -6.50
N HIS A 214 19.95 -38.65 -6.65
CA HIS A 214 20.41 -37.78 -5.56
C HIS A 214 19.47 -36.58 -5.41
N SER A 215 19.04 -36.29 -4.18
CA SER A 215 18.29 -35.08 -3.84
C SER A 215 19.07 -34.21 -2.85
N TYR A 216 18.83 -32.90 -2.94
CA TYR A 216 19.60 -31.88 -2.25
C TYR A 216 18.67 -31.04 -1.36
N VAL A 217 19.04 -30.87 -0.09
CA VAL A 217 18.37 -29.95 0.84
C VAL A 217 19.38 -28.89 1.26
N VAL A 218 19.09 -27.62 1.02
CA VAL A 218 19.97 -26.50 1.39
C VAL A 218 19.54 -25.94 2.75
N LEU A 219 20.45 -25.97 3.72
CA LEU A 219 20.30 -25.39 5.06
C LEU A 219 21.08 -24.07 5.07
N ASN A 220 20.38 -22.93 5.23
CA ASN A 220 21.00 -21.61 5.28
C ASN A 220 20.95 -21.05 6.70
N VAL A 221 22.09 -20.56 7.20
CA VAL A 221 22.20 -19.91 8.51
C VAL A 221 22.62 -18.46 8.27
N ALA A 222 21.68 -17.52 8.44
CA ALA A 222 21.80 -16.17 7.92
C ALA A 222 22.95 -15.32 8.51
N ALA A 223 23.46 -15.69 9.69
CA ALA A 223 24.63 -15.05 10.33
C ALA A 223 25.93 -15.86 10.16
N GLY A 224 25.88 -17.00 9.48
CA GLY A 224 26.87 -18.07 9.65
C GLY A 224 26.60 -18.91 10.89
N VAL A 225 27.22 -20.10 10.99
CA VAL A 225 27.21 -20.90 12.21
C VAL A 225 28.23 -20.36 13.22
N GLU A 226 27.80 -20.22 14.48
CA GLU A 226 28.59 -19.63 15.58
C GLU A 226 29.48 -20.69 16.26
N PRO A 227 30.68 -20.32 16.78
CA PRO A 227 31.56 -21.26 17.47
C PRO A 227 30.91 -21.73 18.78
N ASN A 228 31.28 -22.92 19.25
CA ASN A 228 30.76 -23.54 20.48
C ASN A 228 29.24 -23.85 20.49
N THR A 229 28.49 -23.47 19.46
CA THR A 229 27.05 -23.70 19.34
C THR A 229 26.72 -25.12 18.87
N ARG A 230 25.61 -25.69 19.37
CA ARG A 230 24.96 -26.88 18.79
C ARG A 230 23.70 -26.46 18.04
N TYR A 231 23.59 -26.84 16.78
CA TYR A 231 22.40 -26.68 15.95
C TYR A 231 21.69 -28.02 15.83
N LEU A 232 20.42 -28.05 16.23
CA LEU A 232 19.55 -29.21 16.00
C LEU A 232 18.71 -28.97 14.74
N PHE A 233 18.72 -29.94 13.83
CA PHE A 233 17.83 -30.05 12.69
C PHE A 233 17.02 -31.34 12.81
N ILE A 234 15.72 -31.25 12.55
CA ILE A 234 14.81 -32.41 12.56
C ILE A 234 14.27 -32.58 11.14
N ILE A 235 14.49 -33.76 10.55
CA ILE A 235 14.10 -34.09 9.18
C ILE A 235 13.16 -35.31 9.24
N ASN A 236 11.87 -35.05 9.08
CA ASN A 236 10.83 -36.09 9.13
C ASN A 236 10.49 -36.66 7.74
N ASP A 237 10.88 -35.95 6.68
CA ASP A 237 10.87 -36.39 5.27
C ASP A 237 11.85 -35.49 4.49
N ILE A 238 12.32 -35.94 3.33
CA ILE A 238 13.31 -35.25 2.47
C ILE A 238 12.80 -33.88 1.96
N ALA A 239 11.51 -33.59 2.13
CA ALA A 239 10.85 -32.38 1.68
C ALA A 239 10.89 -31.19 2.68
N TYR A 240 11.28 -31.39 3.95
CA TYR A 240 11.14 -30.33 4.97
C TYR A 240 12.31 -29.34 5.03
N SER A 241 11.97 -28.07 5.30
CA SER A 241 12.95 -27.08 5.77
C SER A 241 13.38 -27.39 7.21
N PRO A 242 14.66 -27.21 7.56
CA PRO A 242 15.13 -27.41 8.93
C PRO A 242 14.45 -26.44 9.91
N VAL A 243 13.91 -26.95 11.01
CA VAL A 243 13.74 -26.14 12.22
C VAL A 243 15.13 -25.87 12.77
N ILE A 244 15.61 -24.62 12.69
CA ILE A 244 16.94 -24.23 13.18
C ILE A 244 16.82 -23.83 14.64
N SER A 245 17.12 -24.73 15.57
CA SER A 245 17.26 -24.38 16.99
C SER A 245 18.74 -24.18 17.33
N PRO A 246 19.23 -22.93 17.49
CA PRO A 246 20.48 -22.67 18.18
C PRO A 246 20.27 -22.97 19.66
N TRP A 247 21.09 -23.84 20.24
CA TRP A 247 21.01 -24.11 21.67
C TRP A 247 21.42 -22.86 22.47
N SER A 248 20.57 -22.40 23.41
CA SER A 248 20.84 -21.21 24.20
C SER A 248 21.87 -21.47 25.30
N ASP A 249 22.68 -20.45 25.63
CA ASP A 249 23.75 -20.50 26.66
C ASP A 249 23.28 -20.69 28.12
N VAL A 250 22.02 -21.09 28.34
CA VAL A 250 21.40 -21.18 29.68
C VAL A 250 20.85 -22.59 29.92
N THR A 251 21.35 -23.21 30.99
CA THR A 251 20.89 -24.52 31.48
C THR A 251 19.41 -24.50 31.88
N GLY A 252 18.60 -25.39 31.29
CA GLY A 252 17.33 -25.83 31.89
C GLY A 252 16.03 -25.42 31.21
N SER A 253 16.05 -24.75 30.05
CA SER A 253 14.84 -24.46 29.28
C SER A 253 14.94 -24.97 27.84
N VAL A 254 13.92 -25.71 27.39
CA VAL A 254 13.71 -25.95 25.96
C VAL A 254 13.40 -24.60 25.32
N ALA A 255 14.31 -24.09 24.50
CA ALA A 255 14.04 -22.96 23.63
C ALA A 255 13.14 -23.41 22.47
N THR A 256 11.85 -23.60 22.75
CA THR A 256 10.82 -23.52 21.70
C THR A 256 10.99 -22.15 21.02
N MET A 257 11.05 -22.11 19.69
CA MET A 257 11.11 -20.85 18.95
C MET A 257 9.79 -20.08 19.12
N THR A 258 9.72 -19.22 20.15
CA THR A 258 8.49 -18.51 20.53
C THR A 258 8.11 -17.34 19.63
N ASP A 259 8.99 -16.93 18.71
CA ASP A 259 8.85 -15.69 17.93
C ASP A 259 8.63 -15.89 16.43
N LEU A 260 8.42 -17.13 15.96
CA LEU A 260 7.79 -17.33 14.66
C LEU A 260 6.31 -16.98 14.78
N LYS A 261 5.90 -15.84 14.23
CA LYS A 261 4.48 -15.47 14.14
C LYS A 261 3.84 -16.16 12.94
N GLU A 262 2.65 -16.71 13.14
CA GLU A 262 1.78 -17.22 12.09
C GLU A 262 1.65 -16.17 10.99
N PHE A 263 2.07 -16.51 9.77
CA PHE A 263 2.10 -15.56 8.66
C PHE A 263 0.96 -15.77 7.67
N ILE A 264 0.67 -17.02 7.31
CA ILE A 264 -0.44 -17.40 6.43
C ILE A 264 -1.25 -18.51 7.10
N HIS A 265 -2.58 -18.36 7.07
CA HIS A 265 -3.55 -19.38 7.49
C HIS A 265 -4.56 -19.60 6.37
N ILE A 266 -4.74 -20.85 5.93
CA ILE A 266 -5.64 -21.24 4.85
C ILE A 266 -6.69 -22.23 5.37
N GLU A 267 -7.93 -21.75 5.51
CA GLU A 267 -9.10 -22.61 5.73
C GLU A 267 -9.43 -23.34 4.41
N GLY A 268 -9.66 -24.65 4.47
CA GLY A 268 -9.93 -25.53 3.32
C GLY A 268 -8.70 -26.21 2.72
N TYR A 269 -7.46 -25.93 3.19
CA TYR A 269 -6.26 -26.51 2.59
C TYR A 269 -5.11 -26.76 3.57
N THR A 270 -4.45 -27.91 3.45
CA THR A 270 -3.27 -28.32 4.25
C THR A 270 -2.12 -28.87 3.43
N GLY A 271 -2.11 -28.64 2.11
CA GLY A 271 -1.03 -29.12 1.26
C GLY A 271 0.17 -28.16 1.21
N ILE A 272 1.07 -28.40 0.28
CA ILE A 272 2.24 -27.56 0.03
C ILE A 272 1.82 -26.31 -0.75
N ILE A 273 2.32 -25.14 -0.38
CA ILE A 273 2.10 -23.90 -1.12
C ILE A 273 3.41 -23.38 -1.72
N SER A 274 3.33 -22.73 -2.88
CA SER A 274 4.42 -21.96 -3.46
C SER A 274 4.08 -20.48 -3.44
N LEU A 275 4.87 -19.70 -2.71
CA LEU A 275 4.77 -18.23 -2.63
C LEU A 275 5.61 -17.58 -3.70
N TYR A 276 5.06 -16.54 -4.35
CA TYR A 276 5.75 -15.75 -5.37
C TYR A 276 5.90 -14.29 -4.91
N PHE A 277 7.13 -13.80 -4.91
CA PHE A 277 7.48 -12.45 -4.46
C PHE A 277 8.69 -11.91 -5.23
N SER A 278 8.63 -10.67 -5.70
CA SER A 278 9.76 -9.95 -6.35
C SER A 278 10.56 -10.76 -7.40
N GLY A 279 9.89 -11.61 -8.19
CA GLY A 279 10.52 -12.47 -9.22
C GLY A 279 11.11 -13.80 -8.72
N ASN A 280 11.07 -14.06 -7.41
CA ASN A 280 11.47 -15.32 -6.79
C ASN A 280 10.23 -16.14 -6.38
N SER A 281 10.46 -17.42 -6.04
CA SER A 281 9.49 -18.24 -5.34
C SER A 281 10.09 -19.02 -4.17
N VAL A 282 9.28 -19.30 -3.16
CA VAL A 282 9.61 -20.18 -2.02
C VAL A 282 8.46 -21.14 -1.78
N ARG A 283 8.80 -22.42 -1.68
CA ARG A 283 7.88 -23.51 -1.36
C ARG A 283 7.77 -23.64 0.16
N LEU A 284 6.56 -23.51 0.71
CA LEU A 284 6.27 -23.71 2.13
C LEU A 284 5.42 -24.95 2.36
N TYR A 285 5.76 -25.66 3.43
CA TYR A 285 5.07 -26.83 3.92
C TYR A 285 4.19 -26.44 5.12
N PRO A 286 3.06 -27.13 5.34
CA PRO A 286 2.20 -26.89 6.50
C PRO A 286 2.98 -27.13 7.80
N HIS A 287 2.76 -26.27 8.80
CA HIS A 287 3.33 -26.43 10.14
C HIS A 287 2.70 -27.65 10.85
N PRO A 288 3.39 -28.33 11.78
CA PRO A 288 2.81 -29.41 12.59
C PRO A 288 1.53 -29.07 13.36
N ASP A 289 1.27 -27.79 13.65
CA ASP A 289 0.02 -27.33 14.28
C ASP A 289 -1.18 -27.26 13.32
N SER A 290 -0.96 -27.43 12.02
CA SER A 290 -2.01 -27.51 11.01
C SER A 290 -2.92 -28.71 11.29
N LYS A 291 -4.22 -28.55 11.10
CA LYS A 291 -5.22 -29.63 11.25
C LYS A 291 -5.76 -29.94 9.87
N GLU A 292 -6.29 -31.15 9.64
CA GLU A 292 -6.91 -31.51 8.36
C GLU A 292 -7.91 -30.43 7.89
N GLY A 293 -7.67 -29.85 6.71
CA GLY A 293 -8.44 -28.73 6.16
C GLY A 293 -8.12 -27.33 6.73
N GLU A 294 -7.10 -27.16 7.57
CA GLU A 294 -6.68 -25.90 8.21
C GLU A 294 -5.14 -25.78 8.20
N GLY A 295 -4.59 -25.20 7.13
CA GLY A 295 -3.15 -25.08 6.90
C GLY A 295 -2.56 -23.83 7.53
N ILE A 296 -1.53 -24.00 8.36
CA ILE A 296 -0.79 -22.93 9.03
C ILE A 296 0.61 -22.89 8.44
N TYR A 297 1.07 -21.72 7.96
CA TYR A 297 2.38 -21.56 7.33
C TYR A 297 3.14 -20.38 7.94
N TYR A 298 4.42 -20.64 8.22
CA TYR A 298 5.36 -19.66 8.76
C TYR A 298 6.36 -19.28 7.67
N PHE A 299 6.72 -18.01 7.64
CA PHE A 299 7.66 -17.46 6.66
C PHE A 299 9.00 -17.16 7.34
N PRO A 300 10.17 -17.40 6.69
CA PRO A 300 11.46 -17.10 7.28
C PRO A 300 11.59 -15.60 7.61
N SER A 301 11.98 -15.27 8.84
CA SER A 301 12.11 -13.89 9.35
C SER A 301 13.26 -13.08 8.73
N THR A 302 13.99 -13.64 7.77
CA THR A 302 15.16 -13.05 7.11
C THR A 302 14.82 -12.18 5.90
N LEU A 303 13.56 -12.20 5.44
CA LEU A 303 13.06 -11.33 4.37
C LEU A 303 12.54 -10.03 4.99
N GLY A 304 12.97 -8.89 4.44
CA GLY A 304 12.61 -7.56 4.96
C GLY A 304 11.12 -7.23 4.79
N ASN A 305 10.62 -6.29 5.60
CA ASN A 305 9.20 -5.87 5.57
C ASN A 305 8.74 -5.28 4.23
N ASP A 306 9.66 -4.92 3.33
CA ASP A 306 9.34 -4.32 2.03
C ASP A 306 9.21 -5.36 0.88
N VAL A 307 9.09 -6.64 1.21
CA VAL A 307 8.88 -7.72 0.22
C VAL A 307 7.39 -7.86 -0.14
N LEU A 308 7.03 -7.54 -1.38
CA LEU A 308 5.69 -7.74 -1.92
C LEU A 308 5.43 -9.20 -2.29
N ILE A 309 4.40 -9.80 -1.71
CA ILE A 309 3.86 -11.10 -2.08
C ILE A 309 2.82 -10.90 -3.18
N ASN A 310 3.15 -11.38 -4.37
CA ASN A 310 2.30 -11.28 -5.55
C ASN A 310 1.19 -12.32 -5.49
N SER A 311 1.54 -13.59 -5.26
CA SER A 311 0.57 -14.69 -5.27
C SER A 311 1.00 -15.91 -4.46
N ILE A 312 0.03 -16.77 -4.15
CA ILE A 312 0.23 -18.07 -3.50
C ILE A 312 -0.38 -19.15 -4.40
N GLN A 313 0.41 -20.12 -4.83
CA GLN A 313 -0.07 -21.31 -5.53
C GLN A 313 -0.31 -22.46 -4.54
N LEU A 314 -1.50 -23.06 -4.60
CA LEU A 314 -1.82 -24.31 -3.93
C LEU A 314 -1.39 -25.47 -4.83
N GLU A 315 -0.31 -26.16 -4.48
CA GLU A 315 0.36 -27.05 -5.44
C GLU A 315 -0.47 -28.29 -5.79
N THR A 316 -1.25 -28.81 -4.84
CA THR A 316 -2.16 -29.94 -5.07
C THR A 316 -3.15 -29.70 -6.21
N TYR A 317 -3.53 -28.43 -6.44
CA TYR A 317 -4.53 -28.04 -7.43
C TYR A 317 -3.95 -27.21 -8.59
N SER A 318 -2.66 -26.86 -8.53
CA SER A 318 -2.00 -25.87 -9.39
C SER A 318 -2.74 -24.51 -9.47
N LYS A 319 -3.56 -24.17 -8.47
CA LYS A 319 -4.36 -22.93 -8.42
C LYS A 319 -3.54 -21.79 -7.82
N ASN A 320 -3.45 -20.67 -8.52
CA ASN A 320 -2.77 -19.47 -8.04
C ASN A 320 -3.78 -18.45 -7.48
N ILE A 321 -3.48 -17.88 -6.31
CA ILE A 321 -4.31 -16.91 -5.58
C ILE A 321 -3.56 -15.59 -5.54
N LEU A 322 -4.14 -14.51 -6.08
CA LEU A 322 -3.53 -13.17 -6.07
C LEU A 322 -3.61 -12.57 -4.66
N ILE A 323 -2.45 -12.15 -4.14
CA ILE A 323 -2.30 -11.64 -2.77
C ILE A 323 -2.20 -10.11 -2.80
N GLY A 324 -1.13 -9.56 -3.36
CA GLY A 324 -0.89 -8.12 -3.41
C GLY A 324 -0.67 -7.53 -2.02
N ARG A 325 0.24 -8.11 -1.22
CA ARG A 325 0.54 -7.63 0.14
C ARG A 325 2.02 -7.68 0.50
N TYR A 326 2.48 -6.66 1.20
CA TYR A 326 3.82 -6.62 1.78
C TYR A 326 3.97 -7.51 3.01
N PHE A 327 5.16 -8.09 3.16
CA PHE A 327 5.63 -8.78 4.36
C PHE A 327 5.67 -7.82 5.57
N GLY A 328 5.70 -8.33 6.80
CA GLY A 328 5.80 -7.50 8.01
C GLY A 328 4.60 -6.57 8.32
N GLY A 329 3.62 -6.43 7.42
CA GLY A 329 2.35 -5.77 7.71
C GLY A 329 1.66 -6.41 8.92
N GLN A 330 1.03 -5.59 9.78
CA GLN A 330 0.64 -6.02 11.14
C GLN A 330 -0.35 -7.21 11.22
N ASN A 331 -1.01 -7.55 10.11
CA ASN A 331 -2.04 -8.59 10.05
C ASN A 331 -1.56 -9.82 9.26
N ARG A 332 -1.71 -11.01 9.83
CA ARG A 332 -1.57 -12.30 9.12
C ARG A 332 -2.43 -12.35 7.84
N ILE A 333 -1.98 -13.10 6.85
CA ILE A 333 -2.78 -13.41 5.66
C ILE A 333 -3.72 -14.56 6.00
N LYS A 334 -5.03 -14.33 5.93
CA LYS A 334 -6.05 -15.36 6.11
C LYS A 334 -6.72 -15.64 4.77
N LEU A 335 -6.81 -16.89 4.37
CA LEU A 335 -7.47 -17.34 3.14
C LEU A 335 -8.52 -18.40 3.46
N LYS A 336 -9.51 -18.55 2.57
CA LYS A 336 -10.46 -19.66 2.58
C LYS A 336 -10.58 -20.21 1.17
N VAL A 337 -10.57 -21.53 1.01
CA VAL A 337 -10.76 -22.20 -0.28
C VAL A 337 -11.79 -23.33 -0.20
N ASP A 338 -12.31 -23.74 -1.36
CA ASP A 338 -13.10 -24.98 -1.49
C ASP A 338 -12.22 -26.22 -1.69
N SER A 339 -12.87 -27.38 -1.82
CA SER A 339 -12.22 -28.69 -2.04
C SER A 339 -11.45 -28.81 -3.36
N GLU A 340 -11.55 -27.84 -4.26
CA GLU A 340 -10.83 -27.76 -5.54
C GLU A 340 -9.75 -26.66 -5.53
N GLY A 341 -9.50 -26.04 -4.37
CA GLY A 341 -8.50 -24.99 -4.19
C GLY A 341 -8.90 -23.63 -4.77
N LYS A 342 -10.18 -23.39 -5.05
CA LYS A 342 -10.69 -22.09 -5.49
C LYS A 342 -10.88 -21.17 -4.28
N LEU A 343 -10.41 -19.92 -4.38
CA LEU A 343 -10.61 -18.89 -3.35
C LEU A 343 -12.11 -18.63 -3.12
N LEU A 344 -12.48 -18.54 -1.84
CA LEU A 344 -13.80 -18.17 -1.34
C LEU A 344 -13.71 -16.91 -0.48
N LEU A 345 -14.82 -16.16 -0.38
CA LEU A 345 -14.95 -15.12 0.64
C LEU A 345 -14.88 -15.74 2.04
N ARG A 346 -14.07 -15.14 2.92
CA ARG A 346 -13.99 -15.54 4.32
C ARG A 346 -15.31 -15.31 5.07
N LYS A 347 -15.48 -16.03 6.17
CA LYS A 347 -16.70 -16.01 6.99
C LYS A 347 -17.09 -14.57 7.38
N GLN A 348 -18.35 -14.24 7.15
CA GLN A 348 -18.91 -12.93 7.48
C GLN A 348 -19.08 -12.79 9.01
N GLU A 349 -18.35 -11.87 9.63
CA GLU A 349 -18.65 -11.41 10.98
C GLU A 349 -19.67 -10.27 10.89
N ASN A 350 -20.77 -10.35 11.65
CA ASN A 350 -21.87 -9.37 11.60
C ASN A 350 -22.44 -9.07 10.20
N LYS A 351 -22.42 -10.07 9.28
CA LYS A 351 -22.78 -9.94 7.84
C LYS A 351 -21.83 -9.08 6.99
N ILE A 352 -20.60 -8.86 7.45
CA ILE A 352 -19.55 -8.15 6.72
C ILE A 352 -18.45 -9.15 6.34
N ALA A 353 -18.17 -9.29 5.06
CA ALA A 353 -17.07 -10.09 4.54
C ALA A 353 -15.75 -9.29 4.58
N PRO A 354 -14.68 -9.82 5.19
CA PRO A 354 -13.39 -9.11 5.22
C PRO A 354 -12.67 -9.21 3.87
N ILE A 355 -11.98 -8.14 3.48
CA ILE A 355 -11.17 -8.06 2.25
C ILE A 355 -9.74 -7.69 2.66
N SER A 356 -8.77 -8.54 2.33
CA SER A 356 -7.36 -8.39 2.73
C SER A 356 -6.37 -8.59 1.59
N ILE A 357 -6.82 -9.08 0.44
CA ILE A 357 -5.99 -9.39 -0.73
C ILE A 357 -6.72 -9.04 -2.03
N VAL A 358 -5.96 -8.87 -3.12
CA VAL A 358 -6.52 -8.61 -4.47
C VAL A 358 -7.52 -9.68 -4.89
N GLY A 359 -7.22 -10.96 -4.66
CA GLY A 359 -8.12 -12.07 -5.00
C GLY A 359 -9.49 -12.02 -4.30
N GLU A 360 -9.55 -11.56 -3.04
CA GLU A 360 -10.84 -11.39 -2.33
C GLU A 360 -11.65 -10.24 -2.93
N MET A 361 -10.99 -9.16 -3.35
CA MET A 361 -11.67 -8.03 -3.97
C MET A 361 -12.27 -8.40 -5.34
N GLN A 362 -11.61 -9.25 -6.11
CA GLN A 362 -12.14 -9.81 -7.36
C GLN A 362 -13.41 -10.66 -7.15
N LEU A 363 -13.58 -11.28 -5.97
CA LEU A 363 -14.78 -12.06 -5.64
C LEU A 363 -16.01 -11.21 -5.27
N ILE A 364 -15.88 -9.89 -5.09
CA ILE A 364 -17.03 -9.02 -4.73
C ILE A 364 -18.14 -9.11 -5.80
N ASN A 365 -17.77 -9.26 -7.07
CA ASN A 365 -18.70 -9.44 -8.18
C ASN A 365 -19.50 -10.75 -8.15
N THR A 366 -19.15 -11.74 -7.32
CA THR A 366 -19.96 -12.96 -7.15
C THR A 366 -21.16 -12.74 -6.23
N GLU A 367 -21.06 -11.81 -5.27
CA GLU A 367 -22.13 -11.49 -4.31
C GLU A 367 -22.24 -9.97 -4.05
N PRO A 368 -22.53 -9.13 -5.07
CA PRO A 368 -22.45 -7.66 -4.98
C PRO A 368 -23.49 -7.00 -4.04
N GLY A 369 -24.37 -7.78 -3.42
CA GLY A 369 -25.29 -7.33 -2.37
C GLY A 369 -24.77 -7.47 -0.93
N LEU A 370 -23.61 -8.11 -0.71
CA LEU A 370 -23.00 -8.24 0.62
C LEU A 370 -22.30 -6.97 1.08
N HIS A 371 -22.06 -6.87 2.39
CA HIS A 371 -21.20 -5.84 2.95
C HIS A 371 -19.76 -6.34 3.07
N TYR A 372 -18.81 -5.44 2.84
CA TYR A 372 -17.38 -5.72 2.73
C TYR A 372 -16.58 -4.70 3.53
N LYS A 373 -15.48 -5.13 4.15
CA LYS A 373 -14.59 -4.24 4.91
C LYS A 373 -13.13 -4.62 4.73
N GLN A 374 -12.29 -3.64 4.43
CA GLN A 374 -10.87 -3.85 4.21
C GLN A 374 -10.12 -4.06 5.54
N GLU A 375 -9.22 -5.04 5.58
CA GLU A 375 -8.44 -5.46 6.77
C GLU A 375 -6.92 -5.26 6.65
N ALA A 376 -6.42 -4.84 5.48
CA ALA A 376 -5.00 -4.59 5.23
C ALA A 376 -4.84 -3.66 4.03
N ASP A 377 -3.68 -3.00 3.91
CA ASP A 377 -3.28 -2.36 2.65
C ASP A 377 -3.16 -3.42 1.54
N ILE A 378 -3.62 -3.09 0.35
CA ILE A 378 -3.64 -3.97 -0.83
C ILE A 378 -2.83 -3.30 -1.95
N ASP A 379 -2.02 -4.08 -2.66
CA ASP A 379 -1.19 -3.63 -3.77
C ASP A 379 -1.60 -4.33 -5.08
N PHE A 380 -1.98 -3.54 -6.08
CA PHE A 380 -2.54 -4.01 -7.34
C PHE A 380 -1.47 -4.40 -8.38
N SER A 381 -0.18 -4.16 -8.11
CA SER A 381 0.90 -4.52 -9.05
C SER A 381 1.06 -6.02 -9.28
N CYS A 382 0.38 -6.87 -8.49
CA CYS A 382 0.30 -8.31 -8.74
C CYS A 382 -0.72 -8.72 -9.82
N LEU A 383 -1.49 -7.79 -10.40
CA LEU A 383 -2.45 -8.09 -11.47
C LEU A 383 -1.73 -8.43 -12.78
N PRO A 384 -2.01 -9.60 -13.40
CA PRO A 384 -1.48 -9.91 -14.73
C PRO A 384 -2.08 -8.96 -15.78
N GLU A 385 -1.26 -8.53 -16.74
CA GLU A 385 -1.65 -7.69 -17.89
C GLU A 385 -2.33 -6.34 -17.55
N LYS A 386 -2.29 -5.89 -16.29
CA LYS A 386 -2.98 -4.66 -15.81
C LYS A 386 -4.49 -4.64 -16.04
N GLN A 387 -5.11 -5.81 -16.27
CA GLN A 387 -6.54 -5.91 -16.50
C GLN A 387 -7.31 -6.01 -15.18
N TRP A 388 -8.35 -5.20 -15.06
CA TRP A 388 -9.26 -5.16 -13.92
C TRP A 388 -10.71 -5.22 -14.40
N THR A 389 -11.51 -6.08 -13.76
CA THR A 389 -12.97 -6.10 -13.93
C THR A 389 -13.57 -5.21 -12.84
N PRO A 390 -14.20 -4.07 -13.17
CA PRO A 390 -14.80 -3.17 -12.19
C PRO A 390 -15.81 -3.88 -11.28
N ILE A 391 -15.93 -3.43 -10.03
CA ILE A 391 -16.91 -3.94 -9.07
C ILE A 391 -18.29 -3.39 -9.40
N GLY A 392 -19.24 -4.28 -9.70
CA GLY A 392 -20.59 -3.96 -10.16
C GLY A 392 -20.67 -3.65 -11.65
N SER A 393 -21.64 -4.22 -12.35
CA SER A 393 -22.00 -3.94 -13.75
C SER A 393 -23.44 -3.40 -13.85
N PHE A 394 -23.92 -3.05 -15.05
CA PHE A 394 -25.31 -2.64 -15.23
C PHE A 394 -26.30 -3.78 -14.92
N GLU A 395 -25.95 -5.01 -15.29
CA GLU A 395 -26.76 -6.22 -15.03
C GLU A 395 -26.70 -6.66 -13.57
N SER A 396 -25.58 -6.42 -12.89
CA SER A 396 -25.37 -6.77 -11.48
C SER A 396 -24.64 -5.64 -10.74
N PRO A 397 -25.34 -4.53 -10.40
CA PRO A 397 -24.71 -3.41 -9.72
C PRO A 397 -24.27 -3.75 -8.31
N PHE A 398 -23.23 -3.08 -7.82
CA PHE A 398 -22.86 -3.14 -6.41
C PHE A 398 -23.97 -2.51 -5.56
N LYS A 399 -24.60 -3.29 -4.67
CA LYS A 399 -25.73 -2.89 -3.81
C LYS A 399 -25.38 -2.94 -2.32
N GLY A 400 -24.18 -3.44 -2.01
CA GLY A 400 -23.66 -3.62 -0.67
C GLY A 400 -23.17 -2.34 0.01
N VAL A 401 -22.31 -2.53 1.00
CA VAL A 401 -21.49 -1.47 1.59
C VAL A 401 -20.04 -1.92 1.47
N TYR A 402 -19.17 -1.11 0.88
CA TYR A 402 -17.73 -1.33 0.87
C TYR A 402 -17.06 -0.29 1.77
N ASP A 403 -16.45 -0.72 2.86
CA ASP A 403 -15.70 0.13 3.79
C ASP A 403 -14.18 -0.14 3.64
N GLY A 404 -13.47 0.79 3.01
CA GLY A 404 -12.00 0.75 2.90
C GLY A 404 -11.29 0.93 4.26
N ASN A 405 -12.01 1.33 5.31
CA ASN A 405 -11.56 1.23 6.71
C ASN A 405 -10.20 1.92 7.00
N GLY A 406 -9.83 2.92 6.20
CA GLY A 406 -8.56 3.66 6.34
C GLY A 406 -7.31 2.92 5.80
N TYR A 407 -7.48 1.74 5.21
CA TYR A 407 -6.41 1.04 4.49
C TYR A 407 -6.27 1.56 3.06
N LYS A 408 -5.08 1.36 2.49
CA LYS A 408 -4.69 1.88 1.17
C LYS A 408 -4.85 0.83 0.08
N ILE A 409 -5.13 1.33 -1.13
CA ILE A 409 -4.96 0.62 -2.39
C ILE A 409 -3.77 1.28 -3.09
N ASN A 410 -2.69 0.52 -3.26
CA ASN A 410 -1.44 0.97 -3.90
C ASN A 410 -1.32 0.38 -5.31
N HIS A 411 -0.62 1.08 -6.19
CA HIS A 411 -0.32 0.67 -7.57
C HIS A 411 -1.55 0.19 -8.35
N LEU A 412 -2.65 0.97 -8.27
CA LEU A 412 -3.83 0.78 -9.11
C LEU A 412 -3.51 1.21 -10.56
N ASP A 413 -2.64 0.42 -11.20
CA ASP A 413 -2.12 0.62 -12.53
C ASP A 413 -2.96 -0.16 -13.54
N LEU A 414 -3.99 0.50 -14.09
CA LEU A 414 -4.94 -0.10 -15.03
C LEU A 414 -4.74 0.54 -16.40
N ASP A 415 -4.72 -0.28 -17.47
CA ASP A 415 -4.75 0.21 -18.84
C ASP A 415 -5.91 -0.43 -19.61
N ILE A 416 -6.90 0.39 -19.93
CA ILE A 416 -8.21 -0.06 -20.38
C ILE A 416 -8.32 0.17 -21.88
N LYS A 417 -8.22 -0.96 -22.59
CA LYS A 417 -8.15 -1.05 -24.06
C LYS A 417 -9.45 -1.51 -24.74
N GLY A 418 -10.52 -1.67 -23.96
CA GLY A 418 -11.83 -2.07 -24.45
C GLY A 418 -12.87 -2.05 -23.34
N TYR A 419 -14.14 -1.90 -23.70
CA TYR A 419 -15.25 -1.88 -22.76
C TYR A 419 -15.96 -3.23 -22.71
N LEU A 420 -16.18 -3.78 -21.52
CA LEU A 420 -16.65 -5.16 -21.33
C LEU A 420 -18.18 -5.32 -21.16
N ALA A 421 -18.91 -4.24 -20.89
CA ALA A 421 -20.37 -4.28 -20.68
C ALA A 421 -21.04 -3.05 -21.31
N ARG A 422 -22.25 -3.27 -21.88
CA ARG A 422 -23.11 -2.23 -22.45
C ARG A 422 -24.43 -2.21 -21.68
N ASN A 423 -24.82 -1.05 -21.16
CA ASN A 423 -26.14 -0.86 -20.59
C ASN A 423 -27.24 -1.20 -21.62
N SER A 424 -28.02 -2.24 -21.35
CA SER A 424 -29.11 -2.71 -22.20
C SER A 424 -30.42 -1.93 -22.01
N GLU A 425 -30.56 -1.22 -20.89
CA GLU A 425 -31.72 -0.36 -20.58
C GLU A 425 -31.62 1.04 -21.24
N HIS A 426 -30.45 1.39 -21.79
CA HIS A 426 -30.23 2.69 -22.46
C HIS A 426 -31.03 2.86 -23.77
N LEU A 427 -31.76 1.84 -24.23
CA LEU A 427 -32.68 1.94 -25.37
C LEU A 427 -34.07 2.43 -24.94
N GLU A 428 -34.12 3.56 -24.24
CA GLU A 428 -35.37 4.33 -24.16
C GLU A 428 -35.59 5.02 -25.51
N GLY A 429 -36.69 4.65 -26.18
CA GLY A 429 -36.86 4.90 -27.61
C GLY A 429 -36.91 6.38 -27.99
N ASP A 430 -36.48 6.63 -29.23
CA ASP A 430 -36.37 7.93 -29.92
C ASP A 430 -37.28 9.03 -29.33
N PRO A 431 -36.71 10.03 -28.63
CA PRO A 431 -37.50 11.06 -27.97
C PRO A 431 -38.34 11.80 -29.00
N LYS A 432 -39.67 11.78 -28.83
CA LYS A 432 -40.64 12.50 -29.68
C LYS A 432 -40.61 14.02 -29.44
N MET A 433 -39.42 14.61 -29.51
CA MET A 433 -39.14 16.02 -29.31
C MET A 433 -38.75 16.65 -30.65
N SER A 434 -39.37 17.78 -30.98
CA SER A 434 -39.11 18.50 -32.22
C SER A 434 -37.90 19.46 -32.15
N ASN A 435 -37.23 19.54 -30.99
CA ASN A 435 -36.04 20.37 -30.80
C ASN A 435 -34.78 19.49 -30.78
N ALA A 436 -34.00 19.53 -31.88
CA ALA A 436 -32.77 18.77 -32.03
C ALA A 436 -31.73 19.04 -30.91
N HIS A 437 -31.73 20.23 -30.33
CA HIS A 437 -30.79 20.62 -29.28
C HIS A 437 -31.04 19.87 -27.96
N VAL A 438 -32.30 19.57 -27.61
CA VAL A 438 -32.61 18.78 -26.40
C VAL A 438 -32.34 17.28 -26.65
N VAL A 439 -32.55 16.81 -27.88
CA VAL A 439 -32.25 15.42 -28.28
C VAL A 439 -30.76 15.10 -28.16
N LYS A 440 -29.87 16.08 -28.38
CA LYS A 440 -28.41 15.95 -28.21
C LYS A 440 -28.02 15.56 -26.78
N TYR A 441 -28.53 16.23 -25.75
CA TYR A 441 -28.15 15.93 -24.35
C TYR A 441 -28.92 14.75 -23.75
N TYR A 442 -30.01 14.29 -24.37
CA TYR A 442 -30.79 13.12 -23.93
C TYR A 442 -29.93 11.88 -23.63
N TRP A 443 -28.83 11.69 -24.37
CA TRP A 443 -27.96 10.51 -24.32
C TRP A 443 -26.83 10.57 -23.26
N ALA A 444 -26.80 11.57 -22.37
CA ALA A 444 -25.74 11.73 -21.36
C ALA A 444 -25.73 10.66 -20.22
N LEU A 445 -26.59 9.63 -20.30
CA LEU A 445 -26.53 8.45 -19.44
C LEU A 445 -25.43 7.48 -19.91
N PRO A 446 -24.52 7.00 -19.04
CA PRO A 446 -23.48 6.08 -19.47
C PRO A 446 -24.03 4.72 -19.89
N ILE A 447 -23.45 4.20 -20.98
CA ILE A 447 -23.59 2.80 -21.40
C ILE A 447 -22.36 1.97 -21.07
N LYS A 448 -21.23 2.62 -20.78
CA LYS A 448 -19.93 2.03 -20.50
C LYS A 448 -19.33 2.69 -19.26
N THR A 449 -18.71 1.91 -18.38
CA THR A 449 -18.19 2.39 -17.10
C THR A 449 -16.76 1.92 -16.84
N VAL A 450 -15.96 2.80 -16.25
CA VAL A 450 -14.58 2.55 -15.86
C VAL A 450 -14.34 3.07 -14.44
N GLY A 451 -13.71 2.25 -13.60
CA GLY A 451 -13.21 2.60 -12.28
C GLY A 451 -12.89 1.38 -11.44
N LEU A 452 -12.52 1.58 -10.17
CA LEU A 452 -12.46 0.49 -9.20
C LEU A 452 -13.84 -0.20 -9.08
N PHE A 453 -14.90 0.60 -8.99
CA PHE A 453 -16.29 0.19 -9.15
C PHE A 453 -16.82 0.59 -10.54
N GLY A 454 -17.59 -0.29 -11.19
CA GLY A 454 -18.24 -0.01 -12.47
C GLY A 454 -19.56 0.72 -12.25
N VAL A 455 -20.52 0.01 -11.66
CA VAL A 455 -21.86 0.54 -11.30
C VAL A 455 -22.17 0.35 -9.82
N ASN A 456 -22.53 1.45 -9.14
CA ASN A 456 -22.81 1.50 -7.70
C ASN A 456 -24.25 1.97 -7.39
N ASN A 457 -25.05 1.09 -6.79
CA ASN A 457 -26.34 1.39 -6.15
C ASN A 457 -26.27 1.23 -4.61
N GLY A 458 -25.08 0.95 -4.07
CA GLY A 458 -24.80 0.70 -2.67
C GLY A 458 -24.11 1.88 -1.97
N THR A 459 -23.22 1.60 -1.03
CA THR A 459 -22.36 2.61 -0.40
C THR A 459 -20.89 2.25 -0.55
N ILE A 460 -20.09 3.15 -1.12
CA ILE A 460 -18.63 3.09 -1.16
C ILE A 460 -18.12 4.10 -0.13
N ASN A 461 -17.37 3.65 0.86
CA ASN A 461 -16.94 4.44 2.01
C ASN A 461 -15.45 4.21 2.31
N ASN A 462 -14.74 5.26 2.76
CA ASN A 462 -13.35 5.19 3.26
C ASN A 462 -12.33 4.56 2.27
N VAL A 463 -12.58 4.59 0.95
CA VAL A 463 -11.65 4.01 -0.04
C VAL A 463 -10.51 4.99 -0.31
N HIS A 464 -9.27 4.59 -0.04
CA HIS A 464 -8.07 5.40 -0.31
C HIS A 464 -7.21 4.76 -1.40
N ILE A 465 -7.34 5.25 -2.64
CA ILE A 465 -6.35 4.98 -3.69
C ILE A 465 -5.13 5.86 -3.40
N ALA A 466 -4.02 5.23 -3.00
CA ALA A 466 -2.80 5.88 -2.55
C ALA A 466 -1.77 6.08 -3.67
N SER A 467 -1.74 5.21 -4.68
CA SER A 467 -0.90 5.34 -5.87
C SER A 467 -1.46 4.53 -7.05
N GLY A 468 -1.04 4.89 -8.27
CA GLY A 468 -1.38 4.18 -9.51
C GLY A 468 -1.61 5.13 -10.68
N THR A 469 -1.81 4.55 -11.86
CA THR A 469 -2.27 5.24 -13.08
C THR A 469 -3.42 4.46 -13.69
N ILE A 470 -4.56 5.11 -13.88
CA ILE A 470 -5.71 4.54 -14.60
C ILE A 470 -5.73 5.20 -15.97
N SER A 471 -5.36 4.47 -17.03
CA SER A 471 -5.42 4.93 -18.41
C SER A 471 -6.60 4.32 -19.15
N VAL A 472 -7.25 5.13 -19.98
CA VAL A 472 -8.15 4.68 -21.03
C VAL A 472 -7.48 5.00 -22.37
N SER A 473 -7.14 3.95 -23.12
CA SER A 473 -6.36 4.02 -24.36
C SER A 473 -6.91 3.05 -25.39
N GLU A 474 -6.59 3.22 -26.67
CA GLU A 474 -6.82 2.22 -27.74
C GLU A 474 -8.28 1.74 -27.98
N ILE A 475 -9.31 2.42 -27.44
CA ILE A 475 -10.73 2.04 -27.65
C ILE A 475 -11.39 2.74 -28.84
N GLU A 476 -12.02 1.96 -29.72
CA GLU A 476 -12.82 2.46 -30.85
C GLU A 476 -14.07 3.25 -30.41
N ARG A 477 -14.37 4.34 -31.13
CA ARG A 477 -15.55 5.16 -30.92
C ARG A 477 -16.81 4.47 -31.47
N GLU A 478 -17.86 4.43 -30.66
CA GLU A 478 -19.20 4.00 -31.08
C GLU A 478 -20.15 5.20 -31.08
N ASN A 479 -21.07 5.28 -32.04
CA ASN A 479 -22.10 6.31 -32.00
C ASN A 479 -23.05 6.08 -30.82
N GLU A 480 -23.60 7.16 -30.24
CA GLU A 480 -24.55 7.12 -29.12
C GLU A 480 -23.99 6.37 -27.88
N ALA A 481 -22.66 6.36 -27.70
CA ALA A 481 -21.99 5.58 -26.67
C ALA A 481 -21.35 6.44 -25.56
N THR A 482 -22.14 6.80 -24.55
CA THR A 482 -21.63 7.54 -23.39
C THR A 482 -20.76 6.67 -22.47
N VAL A 483 -19.60 7.18 -22.10
CA VAL A 483 -18.62 6.55 -21.20
C VAL A 483 -18.56 7.33 -19.89
N ALA A 484 -18.55 6.63 -18.76
CA ALA A 484 -18.28 7.20 -17.45
C ALA A 484 -17.01 6.63 -16.82
N PHE A 485 -15.99 7.48 -16.70
CA PHE A 485 -14.67 7.16 -16.19
C PHE A 485 -14.43 7.87 -14.85
N GLY A 486 -14.41 7.11 -13.75
CA GLY A 486 -13.99 7.62 -12.44
C GLY A 486 -12.93 6.75 -11.80
N ALA A 487 -12.03 7.33 -10.98
CA ALA A 487 -11.02 6.52 -10.29
C ALA A 487 -11.65 5.55 -9.28
N ILE A 488 -12.60 6.04 -8.48
CA ILE A 488 -13.33 5.22 -7.48
C ILE A 488 -14.51 4.51 -8.14
N CYS A 489 -15.33 5.22 -8.93
CA CYS A 489 -16.55 4.65 -9.52
C CYS A 489 -16.85 5.20 -10.91
N GLY A 490 -17.16 4.34 -11.88
CA GLY A 490 -17.64 4.76 -13.19
C GLY A 490 -18.99 5.47 -13.10
N TYR A 491 -20.05 4.74 -12.73
CA TYR A 491 -21.40 5.25 -12.59
C TYR A 491 -22.01 4.95 -11.21
N SER A 492 -22.39 5.98 -10.45
CA SER A 492 -23.12 5.82 -9.18
C SER A 492 -24.62 6.04 -9.41
N ASP A 493 -25.41 4.96 -9.48
CA ASP A 493 -26.84 4.97 -9.75
C ASP A 493 -27.66 4.97 -8.44
N GLY A 494 -27.96 6.15 -7.89
CA GLY A 494 -28.59 6.27 -6.57
C GLY A 494 -27.72 5.83 -5.38
N GLY A 495 -26.53 5.26 -5.64
CA GLY A 495 -25.57 4.87 -4.62
C GLY A 495 -24.88 6.08 -3.94
N ARG A 496 -24.21 5.82 -2.82
CA ARG A 496 -23.44 6.82 -2.07
C ARG A 496 -21.94 6.55 -2.21
N ILE A 497 -21.16 7.61 -2.39
CA ILE A 497 -19.70 7.59 -2.34
C ILE A 497 -19.26 8.59 -1.28
N THR A 498 -18.54 8.14 -0.24
CA THR A 498 -18.17 9.05 0.86
C THR A 498 -16.82 8.76 1.49
N ASN A 499 -16.14 9.81 1.97
CA ASN A 499 -14.83 9.73 2.62
C ASN A 499 -13.76 9.05 1.74
N CYS A 500 -13.90 9.13 0.41
CA CYS A 500 -13.01 8.48 -0.54
C CYS A 500 -11.91 9.44 -1.03
N VAL A 501 -10.69 8.92 -1.23
CA VAL A 501 -9.53 9.69 -1.65
C VAL A 501 -8.88 9.06 -2.88
N ASN A 502 -8.70 9.84 -3.93
CA ASN A 502 -7.93 9.45 -5.11
C ASN A 502 -6.57 10.16 -5.16
N ASN A 503 -5.48 9.39 -5.29
CA ASN A 503 -4.13 9.88 -5.63
C ASN A 503 -3.62 9.31 -6.96
N ALA A 504 -4.36 8.40 -7.61
CA ALA A 504 -3.96 7.84 -8.89
C ALA A 504 -4.11 8.87 -10.02
N LEU A 505 -3.14 8.86 -10.94
CA LEU A 505 -3.18 9.64 -12.17
C LEU A 505 -4.27 9.08 -13.08
N MET A 506 -5.14 9.93 -13.63
CA MET A 506 -6.10 9.53 -14.67
C MET A 506 -5.58 9.99 -16.03
N GLN A 507 -5.56 9.10 -17.02
CA GLN A 507 -5.11 9.42 -18.38
C GLN A 507 -6.12 9.00 -19.44
N ILE A 508 -6.32 9.83 -20.46
CA ILE A 508 -7.22 9.58 -21.60
C ILE A 508 -6.44 9.84 -22.87
N HIS A 509 -6.36 8.82 -23.74
CA HIS A 509 -5.54 8.81 -24.95
C HIS A 509 -6.28 8.05 -26.08
N MET A 510 -7.24 8.71 -26.76
CA MET A 510 -8.24 8.05 -27.63
C MET A 510 -8.95 9.03 -28.61
N ILE A 511 -9.10 8.79 -29.93
CA ILE A 511 -8.47 7.81 -30.84
C ILE A 511 -8.69 8.23 -32.32
N ALA A 512 -8.31 7.39 -33.28
CA ALA A 512 -8.65 7.51 -34.70
C ALA A 512 -10.18 7.48 -34.98
N GLN A 513 -10.67 8.48 -35.70
CA GLN A 513 -12.02 8.47 -36.29
C GLN A 513 -12.15 7.36 -37.35
N PRO A 514 -13.30 6.66 -37.42
CA PRO A 514 -13.73 5.99 -38.64
C PRO A 514 -14.02 7.05 -39.72
N ALA A 515 -13.61 6.80 -40.96
CA ALA A 515 -13.51 7.83 -42.01
C ALA A 515 -14.85 8.47 -42.47
N ASP A 516 -16.00 7.91 -42.08
CA ASP A 516 -17.33 8.28 -42.59
C ASP A 516 -18.26 8.94 -41.54
N PHE A 517 -17.75 9.36 -40.37
CA PHE A 517 -18.56 9.99 -39.31
C PHE A 517 -18.78 11.49 -39.54
N MET A 518 -20.05 11.91 -39.68
CA MET A 518 -20.43 13.32 -39.85
C MET A 518 -21.26 13.92 -38.70
N THR A 519 -21.94 13.12 -37.88
CA THR A 519 -22.71 13.58 -36.71
C THR A 519 -22.65 12.54 -35.59
N SER A 520 -22.45 12.99 -34.36
CA SER A 520 -22.30 12.11 -33.19
C SER A 520 -22.73 12.84 -31.91
N TYR A 521 -23.24 12.07 -30.93
CA TYR A 521 -23.80 12.58 -29.67
C TYR A 521 -23.23 11.87 -28.42
N ASP A 522 -22.03 11.29 -28.54
CA ASP A 522 -21.36 10.56 -27.46
C ASP A 522 -20.75 11.50 -26.39
N PHE A 523 -21.04 11.21 -25.13
CA PHE A 523 -20.45 11.92 -23.99
C PHE A 523 -19.35 11.09 -23.34
N PHE A 524 -18.18 11.68 -23.17
CA PHE A 524 -17.10 11.11 -22.35
C PHE A 524 -17.03 11.87 -21.03
N THR A 525 -17.50 11.25 -19.94
CA THR A 525 -17.53 11.85 -18.60
C THR A 525 -16.38 11.33 -17.74
N VAL A 526 -15.68 12.24 -17.07
CA VAL A 526 -14.43 11.96 -16.34
C VAL A 526 -14.48 12.59 -14.96
N GLY A 527 -14.28 11.81 -13.90
CA GLY A 527 -14.25 12.33 -12.53
C GLY A 527 -13.08 11.81 -11.72
N GLY A 528 -12.35 12.70 -11.06
CA GLY A 528 -11.30 12.32 -10.10
C GLY A 528 -11.77 11.37 -8.99
N ILE A 529 -13.08 11.35 -8.70
CA ILE A 529 -13.75 10.35 -7.86
C ILE A 529 -14.71 9.51 -8.70
N CYS A 530 -15.67 10.12 -9.39
CA CYS A 530 -16.75 9.40 -10.07
C CYS A 530 -17.07 9.92 -11.48
N GLY A 531 -17.13 9.06 -12.50
CA GLY A 531 -17.38 9.47 -13.89
C GLY A 531 -18.72 10.19 -14.07
N THR A 532 -19.81 9.51 -13.74
CA THR A 532 -21.16 10.08 -13.69
C THR A 532 -21.85 9.67 -12.38
N SER A 533 -22.60 10.56 -11.73
CA SER A 533 -23.32 10.25 -10.50
C SER A 533 -24.79 10.70 -10.56
N ARG A 534 -25.69 9.74 -10.40
CA ARG A 534 -27.10 9.91 -9.98
C ARG A 534 -27.25 9.62 -8.47
N GLY A 535 -26.22 9.91 -7.69
CA GLY A 535 -26.15 9.66 -6.27
C GLY A 535 -25.25 10.66 -5.54
N ASN A 536 -25.10 10.50 -4.22
CA ASN A 536 -24.38 11.46 -3.39
C ASN A 536 -22.86 11.18 -3.36
N ILE A 537 -22.07 12.24 -3.49
CA ILE A 537 -20.61 12.23 -3.30
C ILE A 537 -20.26 13.17 -2.14
N GLU A 538 -19.78 12.64 -1.01
CA GLU A 538 -19.73 13.37 0.26
C GLU A 538 -18.36 13.22 0.95
N ASN A 539 -17.66 14.32 1.26
CA ASN A 539 -16.34 14.31 1.92
C ASN A 539 -15.21 13.62 1.10
N CYS A 540 -15.26 13.67 -0.23
CA CYS A 540 -14.27 13.00 -1.09
C CYS A 540 -13.18 13.97 -1.57
N ILE A 541 -11.94 13.47 -1.72
CA ILE A 541 -10.78 14.30 -2.10
C ILE A 541 -10.05 13.71 -3.31
N ASN A 542 -9.86 14.50 -4.37
CA ASN A 542 -9.03 14.14 -5.51
C ASN A 542 -7.69 14.90 -5.50
N TYR A 543 -6.58 14.17 -5.34
CA TYR A 543 -5.22 14.65 -5.60
C TYR A 543 -4.70 14.23 -6.98
N GLY A 544 -5.29 13.20 -7.58
CA GLY A 544 -4.91 12.68 -8.89
C GLY A 544 -5.08 13.73 -9.99
N ASN A 545 -4.03 13.99 -10.76
CA ASN A 545 -4.17 14.80 -11.98
C ASN A 545 -5.02 14.03 -13.01
N ILE A 546 -5.71 14.78 -13.86
CA ILE A 546 -6.42 14.24 -15.02
C ILE A 546 -5.67 14.73 -16.26
N ILE A 547 -5.25 13.81 -17.13
CA ILE A 547 -4.60 14.10 -18.41
C ILE A 547 -5.53 13.68 -19.54
N ALA A 548 -5.84 14.60 -20.45
CA ALA A 548 -6.57 14.32 -21.68
C ALA A 548 -5.74 14.80 -22.88
N GLU A 549 -5.25 13.86 -23.70
CA GLU A 549 -4.38 14.21 -24.82
C GLU A 549 -4.72 13.49 -26.13
N LYS A 550 -4.50 14.18 -27.26
CA LYS A 550 -4.55 13.63 -28.62
C LYS A 550 -5.87 12.93 -28.99
N GLY A 551 -6.96 13.32 -28.35
CA GLY A 551 -8.24 12.65 -28.47
C GLY A 551 -9.25 13.37 -29.36
N VAL A 552 -10.26 12.61 -29.80
CA VAL A 552 -11.37 13.09 -30.63
C VAL A 552 -12.68 12.78 -29.93
N PHE A 553 -13.51 13.80 -29.69
CA PHE A 553 -14.75 13.68 -28.92
C PHE A 553 -15.88 14.51 -29.54
N ALA A 554 -17.15 14.11 -29.35
CA ALA A 554 -18.27 15.04 -29.49
C ALA A 554 -18.33 15.92 -28.23
N HIS A 555 -18.33 15.28 -27.05
CA HIS A 555 -18.31 15.95 -25.75
C HIS A 555 -17.33 15.28 -24.78
N LEU A 556 -16.46 16.09 -24.15
CA LEU A 556 -15.55 15.64 -23.09
C LEU A 556 -15.82 16.46 -21.83
N LEU A 557 -16.49 15.84 -20.84
CA LEU A 557 -16.93 16.47 -19.60
C LEU A 557 -16.06 16.01 -18.42
N ILE A 558 -15.22 16.89 -17.90
CA ILE A 558 -14.24 16.58 -16.86
C ILE A 558 -14.55 17.33 -15.57
N GLY A 559 -14.80 16.58 -14.50
CA GLY A 559 -14.89 17.10 -13.14
C GLY A 559 -13.67 16.71 -12.31
N GLY A 560 -13.12 17.65 -11.54
CA GLY A 560 -12.12 17.31 -10.52
C GLY A 560 -12.62 16.30 -9.49
N ILE A 561 -13.93 16.27 -9.22
CA ILE A 561 -14.62 15.25 -8.41
C ILE A 561 -15.51 14.36 -9.30
N CYS A 562 -16.40 14.95 -10.10
CA CYS A 562 -17.40 14.18 -10.87
C CYS A 562 -17.65 14.68 -12.28
N GLY A 563 -17.49 13.85 -13.31
CA GLY A 563 -17.67 14.26 -14.72
C GLY A 563 -19.05 14.82 -15.01
N ASN A 564 -20.11 14.10 -14.62
CA ASN A 564 -21.49 14.53 -14.77
C ASN A 564 -22.33 14.22 -13.52
N LEU A 565 -22.90 15.24 -12.88
CA LEU A 565 -23.92 15.11 -11.85
C LEU A 565 -25.29 15.03 -12.52
N TYR A 566 -25.78 13.81 -12.73
CA TYR A 566 -26.95 13.51 -13.54
C TYR A 566 -28.19 13.24 -12.69
N SER A 567 -29.32 13.87 -12.99
CA SER A 567 -30.63 13.54 -12.44
C SER A 567 -31.68 13.49 -13.55
N ARG A 568 -32.66 12.62 -13.35
CA ARG A 568 -33.79 12.39 -14.26
C ARG A 568 -35.15 12.56 -13.56
N TYR A 569 -35.17 12.46 -12.24
CA TYR A 569 -36.39 12.48 -11.45
C TYR A 569 -36.26 13.47 -10.29
N GLU A 570 -37.33 14.22 -10.01
CA GLU A 570 -37.42 15.14 -8.86
C GLU A 570 -37.12 14.49 -7.50
N THR A 571 -37.28 13.16 -7.43
CA THR A 571 -36.95 12.35 -6.26
C THR A 571 -35.46 12.11 -6.05
N ASP A 572 -34.60 12.28 -7.06
CA ASP A 572 -33.19 11.87 -6.99
C ASP A 572 -32.41 12.64 -5.90
N LYS A 573 -32.72 13.94 -5.70
CA LYS A 573 -32.18 14.84 -4.64
C LYS A 573 -30.67 14.65 -4.34
N ILE A 574 -29.86 14.73 -5.39
CA ILE A 574 -28.43 14.39 -5.39
C ILE A 574 -27.54 15.56 -4.99
N GLN A 575 -26.39 15.26 -4.39
CA GLN A 575 -25.41 16.28 -4.05
C GLN A 575 -23.94 15.84 -4.17
N ILE A 576 -23.09 16.79 -4.54
CA ILE A 576 -21.66 16.78 -4.20
C ILE A 576 -21.47 17.71 -3.00
N ASN A 577 -21.03 17.19 -1.86
CA ASN A 577 -20.95 17.94 -0.60
C ASN A 577 -19.58 17.77 0.07
N SER A 578 -18.96 18.88 0.51
CA SER A 578 -17.70 18.88 1.27
C SER A 578 -16.54 18.18 0.54
N CYS A 579 -16.53 18.21 -0.79
CA CYS A 579 -15.51 17.56 -1.62
C CYS A 579 -14.40 18.54 -2.05
N ILE A 580 -13.17 18.03 -2.19
CA ILE A 580 -11.99 18.86 -2.50
C ILE A 580 -11.23 18.32 -3.71
N ASN A 581 -11.07 19.13 -4.74
CA ASN A 581 -10.17 18.84 -5.85
C ASN A 581 -8.84 19.60 -5.72
N HIS A 582 -7.75 18.87 -5.61
CA HIS A 582 -6.38 19.34 -5.75
C HIS A 582 -5.76 18.93 -7.09
N GLY A 583 -6.29 17.89 -7.74
CA GLY A 583 -5.82 17.37 -9.03
C GLY A 583 -5.96 18.39 -10.16
N ASN A 584 -4.90 18.56 -10.94
CA ASN A 584 -4.91 19.46 -12.12
C ASN A 584 -5.52 18.75 -13.32
N LEU A 585 -6.27 19.48 -14.15
CA LEU A 585 -6.50 19.08 -15.53
C LEU A 585 -5.32 19.54 -16.39
N LEU A 586 -4.77 18.62 -17.16
CA LEU A 586 -3.71 18.85 -18.12
C LEU A 586 -4.22 18.37 -19.48
N PHE A 587 -4.30 19.25 -20.48
CA PHE A 587 -4.87 18.89 -21.78
C PHE A 587 -4.05 19.40 -22.96
N ASN A 588 -4.03 18.64 -24.05
CA ASN A 588 -3.35 19.02 -25.28
C ASN A 588 -3.86 18.26 -26.50
N ASP A 589 -3.84 18.96 -27.64
CA ASP A 589 -4.02 18.38 -28.97
C ASP A 589 -5.35 17.62 -29.13
N LEU A 590 -6.42 18.15 -28.51
CA LEU A 590 -7.78 17.62 -28.59
C LEU A 590 -8.51 18.14 -29.83
N SER A 591 -9.36 17.31 -30.43
CA SER A 591 -10.21 17.65 -31.57
C SER A 591 -11.68 17.37 -31.26
N PHE A 592 -12.57 18.19 -31.79
CA PHE A 592 -14.02 18.07 -31.62
C PHE A 592 -14.74 18.17 -32.96
N ASP A 593 -15.87 17.47 -33.10
CA ASP A 593 -16.66 17.47 -34.33
C ASP A 593 -17.39 18.83 -34.51
N PHE A 594 -17.48 19.32 -35.75
CA PHE A 594 -17.73 20.75 -36.07
C PHE A 594 -19.09 21.35 -35.64
N GLU A 595 -20.04 20.56 -35.14
CA GLU A 595 -21.38 21.00 -34.73
C GLU A 595 -21.67 20.79 -33.22
N THR A 596 -20.73 20.26 -32.44
CA THR A 596 -20.93 19.94 -31.00
C THR A 596 -19.90 20.61 -30.08
N GLU A 597 -20.38 21.12 -28.94
CA GLU A 597 -19.59 21.83 -27.92
C GLU A 597 -18.42 21.00 -27.36
N GLY A 598 -17.25 21.62 -27.20
CA GLY A 598 -15.99 20.91 -26.96
C GLY A 598 -15.72 20.44 -25.52
N LEU A 599 -14.55 20.83 -24.99
CA LEU A 599 -14.09 20.43 -23.65
C LEU A 599 -14.87 21.17 -22.55
N GLY A 600 -15.63 20.48 -21.72
CA GLY A 600 -16.23 21.04 -20.50
C GLY A 600 -15.45 20.63 -19.26
N TYR A 601 -14.65 21.51 -18.67
CA TYR A 601 -13.96 21.27 -17.38
C TYR A 601 -14.54 22.11 -16.26
N GLY A 602 -14.95 21.44 -15.17
CA GLY A 602 -15.21 22.10 -13.90
C GLY A 602 -14.32 21.53 -12.79
N GLY A 603 -13.71 22.42 -12.01
CA GLY A 603 -12.86 22.03 -10.89
C GLY A 603 -13.52 21.11 -9.86
N ILE A 604 -14.85 21.09 -9.77
CA ILE A 604 -15.62 20.07 -9.02
C ILE A 604 -16.37 19.14 -9.96
N SER A 605 -17.15 19.66 -10.92
CA SER A 605 -17.93 18.84 -11.84
C SER A 605 -17.91 19.33 -13.28
N GLY A 606 -17.79 18.43 -14.27
CA GLY A 606 -17.85 18.81 -15.68
C GLY A 606 -19.23 19.37 -16.04
N MET A 607 -20.29 18.68 -15.63
CA MET A 607 -21.67 19.05 -15.93
C MET A 607 -22.60 18.80 -14.74
N MET A 608 -23.54 19.72 -14.52
CA MET A 608 -24.77 19.45 -13.76
C MET A 608 -25.93 19.32 -14.74
N HIS A 609 -26.53 18.13 -14.83
CA HIS A 609 -27.54 17.79 -15.85
C HIS A 609 -28.81 17.28 -15.18
N TYR A 610 -29.89 18.06 -15.24
CA TYR A 610 -31.23 17.62 -14.87
C TYR A 610 -32.13 17.46 -16.11
N TYR A 611 -32.58 16.23 -16.39
CA TYR A 611 -33.50 15.95 -17.49
C TYR A 611 -34.92 15.65 -16.96
N TYR A 612 -35.91 16.47 -17.35
CA TYR A 612 -37.32 16.23 -16.99
C TYR A 612 -38.14 15.76 -18.20
N PRO A 613 -38.73 14.55 -18.18
CA PRO A 613 -39.55 14.06 -19.29
C PRO A 613 -40.88 14.82 -19.39
N TYR A 614 -41.01 15.60 -20.46
CA TYR A 614 -42.09 16.54 -20.77
C TYR A 614 -43.52 16.07 -20.39
N LYS A 615 -44.07 16.67 -19.32
CA LYS A 615 -45.51 16.77 -19.07
C LYS A 615 -45.90 18.23 -18.93
N LYS A 616 -46.82 18.67 -19.79
CA LYS A 616 -47.17 20.09 -19.95
C LYS A 616 -48.01 20.68 -18.80
N ASP A 617 -48.56 19.82 -17.95
CA ASP A 617 -49.61 20.17 -16.99
C ASP A 617 -49.15 20.16 -15.51
N ASP A 618 -47.91 19.74 -15.21
CA ASP A 618 -47.38 19.55 -13.85
C ASP A 618 -46.40 20.66 -13.39
N PHE A 619 -46.30 21.79 -14.11
CA PHE A 619 -45.30 22.86 -13.83
C PHE A 619 -45.49 23.61 -12.49
N ASP A 620 -46.65 23.50 -11.84
CA ASP A 620 -46.99 24.29 -10.65
C ASP A 620 -46.29 23.80 -9.35
N ASP A 621 -45.59 22.65 -9.37
CA ASP A 621 -45.07 21.97 -8.16
C ASP A 621 -43.56 21.58 -8.22
N LEU A 622 -42.80 22.14 -9.17
CA LEU A 622 -41.35 21.85 -9.35
C LEU A 622 -40.53 22.22 -8.10
N ASN A 623 -40.06 21.17 -7.41
CA ASN A 623 -39.56 21.26 -6.05
C ASN A 623 -38.08 21.71 -5.95
N ASP A 624 -37.76 22.40 -4.85
CA ASP A 624 -36.51 23.11 -4.61
C ASP A 624 -35.22 22.25 -4.60
N ASN A 625 -34.25 22.59 -5.45
CA ASN A 625 -32.85 22.11 -5.41
C ASN A 625 -32.67 20.57 -5.51
N ILE A 626 -33.10 19.98 -6.63
CA ILE A 626 -32.90 18.56 -6.98
C ILE A 626 -31.41 18.18 -7.06
N GLN A 627 -30.55 19.09 -7.51
CA GLN A 627 -29.10 18.89 -7.60
C GLN A 627 -28.35 19.96 -6.80
N LYS A 628 -27.32 19.55 -6.07
CA LYS A 628 -26.54 20.46 -5.23
C LYS A 628 -25.03 20.23 -5.36
N ILE A 629 -24.26 21.32 -5.45
CA ILE A 629 -22.81 21.30 -5.20
C ILE A 629 -22.55 22.28 -4.05
N VAL A 630 -22.17 21.74 -2.89
CA VAL A 630 -22.11 22.52 -1.64
C VAL A 630 -20.83 22.29 -0.86
N ASN A 631 -20.31 23.34 -0.23
CA ASN A 631 -19.11 23.29 0.62
C ASN A 631 -17.86 22.73 -0.11
N CYS A 632 -17.79 22.84 -1.43
CA CYS A 632 -16.74 22.22 -2.24
C CYS A 632 -15.57 23.17 -2.55
N TYR A 633 -14.37 22.61 -2.68
CA TYR A 633 -13.14 23.38 -2.87
C TYR A 633 -12.31 22.93 -4.07
N ASN A 634 -11.90 23.85 -4.94
CA ASN A 634 -10.99 23.56 -6.05
C ASN A 634 -9.67 24.34 -5.93
N THR A 635 -8.55 23.62 -5.87
CA THR A 635 -7.20 24.16 -6.10
C THR A 635 -6.56 23.61 -7.38
N GLY A 636 -7.21 22.66 -8.06
CA GLY A 636 -6.74 22.10 -9.32
C GLY A 636 -6.70 23.15 -10.42
N ASN A 637 -5.57 23.23 -11.12
CA ASN A 637 -5.41 24.13 -12.27
C ASN A 637 -5.88 23.43 -13.55
N ALA A 638 -6.43 24.19 -14.49
CA ALA A 638 -6.60 23.74 -15.87
C ALA A 638 -5.44 24.30 -16.70
N ILE A 639 -4.66 23.42 -17.34
CA ILE A 639 -3.44 23.79 -18.06
C ILE A 639 -3.42 23.14 -19.43
N GLU A 640 -3.60 23.96 -20.47
CA GLU A 640 -3.32 23.59 -21.85
C GLU A 640 -1.79 23.44 -22.06
N ARG A 641 -1.39 22.41 -22.78
CA ARG A 641 0.01 22.11 -23.11
C ARG A 641 0.26 21.91 -24.61
N GLY A 642 -0.80 21.92 -25.42
CA GLY A 642 -0.77 21.55 -26.83
C GLY A 642 -0.51 22.73 -27.77
N ILE A 643 -0.48 22.40 -29.07
CA ILE A 643 -0.33 23.39 -30.16
C ILE A 643 -1.58 23.51 -31.03
N LEU A 644 -2.52 22.57 -30.93
CA LEU A 644 -3.84 22.70 -31.56
C LEU A 644 -4.75 23.62 -30.74
N GLU A 645 -5.57 24.40 -31.41
CA GLU A 645 -6.57 25.26 -30.77
C GLU A 645 -7.72 24.42 -30.21
N THR A 646 -7.75 24.27 -28.88
CA THR A 646 -8.87 23.65 -28.18
C THR A 646 -10.02 24.66 -28.02
N LYS A 647 -11.28 24.18 -28.02
CA LYS A 647 -12.48 24.98 -27.73
C LYS A 647 -13.26 24.38 -26.56
N GLY A 648 -14.04 25.20 -25.85
CA GLY A 648 -14.94 24.73 -24.79
C GLY A 648 -15.08 25.67 -23.60
N GLU A 649 -15.25 25.08 -22.43
CA GLU A 649 -15.69 25.71 -21.19
C GLU A 649 -14.74 25.31 -20.06
N LEU A 650 -14.08 26.27 -19.41
CA LEU A 650 -13.23 26.00 -18.25
C LEU A 650 -13.73 26.80 -17.06
N ALA A 651 -14.08 26.09 -16.00
CA ALA A 651 -14.64 26.67 -14.80
C ALA A 651 -14.04 26.13 -13.52
N GLY A 652 -14.07 26.96 -12.48
CA GLY A 652 -13.51 26.57 -11.18
C GLY A 652 -14.38 25.61 -10.38
N ILE A 653 -15.70 25.54 -10.61
CA ILE A 653 -16.61 24.60 -9.93
C ILE A 653 -17.36 23.73 -10.94
N VAL A 654 -18.15 24.30 -11.86
CA VAL A 654 -18.97 23.57 -12.86
C VAL A 654 -18.71 24.08 -14.26
N ALA A 655 -18.39 23.24 -15.24
CA ALA A 655 -18.27 23.73 -16.63
C ALA A 655 -19.64 24.14 -17.17
N MET A 656 -20.58 23.18 -17.21
CA MET A 656 -21.89 23.32 -17.82
C MET A 656 -23.04 23.05 -16.84
N MET A 657 -24.09 23.86 -16.91
CA MET A 657 -25.38 23.59 -16.27
C MET A 657 -26.47 23.39 -17.34
N PHE A 658 -27.05 22.20 -17.45
CA PHE A 658 -28.13 21.89 -18.39
C PHE A 658 -29.42 21.57 -17.62
N TYR A 659 -30.41 22.48 -17.74
CA TYR A 659 -31.66 22.44 -16.98
C TYR A 659 -32.86 22.81 -17.86
N PRO A 660 -33.20 21.99 -18.88
CA PRO A 660 -34.38 22.18 -19.71
C PRO A 660 -35.61 22.50 -18.85
N LEU A 661 -36.11 23.73 -19.01
CA LEU A 661 -37.31 24.27 -18.37
C LEU A 661 -37.28 24.39 -16.82
N SER A 662 -36.14 24.19 -16.13
CA SER A 662 -36.10 24.26 -14.65
C SER A 662 -34.72 24.55 -14.02
N THR A 663 -34.17 25.76 -14.23
CA THR A 663 -32.89 26.18 -13.62
C THR A 663 -32.93 26.27 -12.09
N TYR A 664 -34.11 26.32 -11.46
CA TYR A 664 -34.29 26.27 -9.99
C TYR A 664 -34.03 24.88 -9.38
N SER A 665 -33.84 23.87 -10.22
CA SER A 665 -33.49 22.51 -9.80
C SER A 665 -32.02 22.37 -9.38
N GLY A 666 -31.15 23.30 -9.76
CA GLY A 666 -29.74 23.32 -9.35
C GLY A 666 -29.46 24.29 -8.20
N LYS A 667 -28.46 23.98 -7.35
CA LYS A 667 -27.86 24.91 -6.39
C LYS A 667 -26.36 24.70 -6.25
N ILE A 668 -25.61 25.78 -6.27
CA ILE A 668 -24.17 25.81 -5.99
C ILE A 668 -23.94 26.77 -4.82
N SER A 669 -23.46 26.30 -3.67
CA SER A 669 -23.30 27.21 -2.52
C SER A 669 -22.14 26.89 -1.59
N SER A 670 -21.55 27.92 -0.98
CA SER A 670 -20.38 27.79 -0.10
C SER A 670 -19.18 27.13 -0.80
N CYS A 671 -19.03 27.37 -2.11
CA CYS A 671 -17.98 26.76 -2.93
C CYS A 671 -16.88 27.77 -3.26
N TYR A 672 -15.62 27.34 -3.26
CA TYR A 672 -14.47 28.23 -3.49
C TYR A 672 -13.50 27.65 -4.51
N SER A 673 -13.02 28.48 -5.44
CA SER A 673 -12.01 28.10 -6.44
C SER A 673 -10.78 29.01 -6.38
N ILE A 674 -9.60 28.40 -6.21
CA ILE A 674 -8.29 29.08 -6.35
C ILE A 674 -7.44 28.48 -7.47
N GLY A 675 -7.95 27.45 -8.17
CA GLY A 675 -7.32 26.86 -9.34
C GLY A 675 -7.17 27.88 -10.46
N LYS A 676 -6.02 27.88 -11.12
CA LYS A 676 -5.71 28.77 -12.25
C LYS A 676 -6.09 28.14 -13.57
N VAL A 677 -6.55 28.94 -14.52
CA VAL A 677 -6.66 28.55 -15.93
C VAL A 677 -5.46 29.09 -16.69
N LYS A 678 -4.83 28.22 -17.50
CA LYS A 678 -3.75 28.56 -18.42
C LYS A 678 -4.04 27.93 -19.78
N VAL A 679 -4.40 28.77 -20.75
CA VAL A 679 -4.62 28.40 -22.16
C VAL A 679 -3.72 29.25 -23.05
N ASN A 680 -3.28 28.68 -24.17
CA ASN A 680 -2.29 29.30 -25.06
C ASN A 680 -2.90 30.43 -25.91
N SER A 681 -4.17 30.29 -26.31
CA SER A 681 -4.93 31.30 -27.06
C SER A 681 -6.40 31.36 -26.60
N ILE A 682 -6.78 32.49 -25.99
CA ILE A 682 -8.19 32.76 -25.63
C ILE A 682 -8.90 33.33 -26.86
N HIS A 683 -9.58 32.47 -27.59
CA HIS A 683 -10.47 32.81 -28.71
C HIS A 683 -11.91 33.08 -28.24
N TRP A 684 -12.76 33.54 -29.16
CA TRP A 684 -14.20 33.78 -28.92
C TRP A 684 -15.02 32.50 -28.64
N ASP A 685 -14.41 31.34 -28.85
CA ASP A 685 -14.98 30.00 -28.62
C ASP A 685 -14.75 29.45 -27.19
N TRP A 686 -14.16 30.25 -26.28
CA TRP A 686 -13.92 29.83 -24.88
C TRP A 686 -14.87 30.51 -23.90
N PHE A 687 -15.56 29.71 -23.09
CA PHE A 687 -16.29 30.16 -21.91
C PHE A 687 -15.41 29.97 -20.66
N LEU A 688 -14.96 31.09 -20.08
CA LEU A 688 -14.07 31.08 -18.91
C LEU A 688 -14.72 31.85 -17.76
N ASP A 689 -15.02 31.15 -16.66
CA ASP A 689 -15.51 31.77 -15.41
C ASP A 689 -15.02 30.99 -14.18
N PRO A 690 -14.62 31.67 -13.10
CA PRO A 690 -14.10 31.03 -11.89
C PRO A 690 -15.04 30.08 -11.14
N LEU A 691 -16.31 30.00 -11.50
CA LEU A 691 -17.31 29.15 -10.86
C LEU A 691 -18.15 28.37 -11.88
N ILE A 692 -18.72 29.01 -12.92
CA ILE A 692 -19.65 28.39 -13.88
C ILE A 692 -19.38 28.84 -15.32
N GLY A 693 -18.99 27.92 -16.20
CA GLY A 693 -18.66 28.24 -17.60
C GLY A 693 -19.89 28.65 -18.42
N SER A 694 -20.91 27.78 -18.48
CA SER A 694 -22.15 28.02 -19.22
C SER A 694 -23.40 27.50 -18.49
N ILE A 695 -24.55 28.03 -18.91
CA ILE A 695 -25.87 27.59 -18.50
C ILE A 695 -26.73 27.48 -19.76
N VAL A 696 -27.20 26.26 -20.05
CA VAL A 696 -27.95 25.93 -21.26
C VAL A 696 -29.44 25.80 -20.92
N GLU A 697 -30.24 26.44 -21.78
CA GLU A 697 -31.71 26.50 -21.79
C GLU A 697 -32.39 27.19 -20.59
N LEU A 698 -32.83 28.45 -20.80
CA LEU A 698 -33.85 29.12 -20.00
C LEU A 698 -35.19 29.09 -20.73
N TYR A 699 -36.20 28.48 -20.10
CA TYR A 699 -37.60 28.68 -20.46
C TYR A 699 -38.48 28.51 -19.21
N ASP A 700 -39.24 29.55 -18.88
CA ASP A 700 -40.31 29.47 -17.88
C ASP A 700 -41.65 29.68 -18.61
N PRO A 701 -42.44 28.60 -18.84
CA PRO A 701 -43.71 28.71 -19.56
C PRO A 701 -44.80 29.47 -18.78
N ALA A 702 -44.60 29.76 -17.49
CA ALA A 702 -45.57 30.51 -16.67
C ALA A 702 -45.48 32.03 -16.87
N ASN A 703 -44.32 32.56 -17.28
CA ASN A 703 -44.02 33.99 -17.23
C ASN A 703 -43.85 34.70 -18.60
N VAL A 704 -44.11 34.02 -19.73
CA VAL A 704 -44.37 34.72 -21.00
C VAL A 704 -45.79 35.30 -20.94
N PRO A 705 -46.01 36.62 -21.17
CA PRO A 705 -47.34 37.22 -21.10
C PRO A 705 -48.32 36.55 -22.07
N LYS A 706 -49.33 35.85 -21.55
CA LYS A 706 -50.31 35.09 -22.38
C LYS A 706 -51.17 35.97 -23.31
N ASP A 707 -51.13 37.28 -23.13
CA ASP A 707 -51.96 38.25 -23.85
C ASP A 707 -51.34 38.78 -25.17
N SER A 708 -50.06 38.53 -25.45
CA SER A 708 -49.40 39.02 -26.67
C SER A 708 -49.67 38.20 -27.95
N ILE A 709 -50.33 37.04 -27.83
CA ILE A 709 -50.55 36.09 -28.95
C ILE A 709 -51.94 36.24 -29.62
N ASN A 710 -52.89 36.98 -29.01
CA ASN A 710 -54.21 37.24 -29.61
C ASN A 710 -54.44 38.72 -29.88
N VAL A 711 -53.86 39.22 -30.98
CA VAL A 711 -54.34 40.42 -31.66
C VAL A 711 -55.21 40.00 -32.86
N PRO A 712 -56.55 40.06 -32.77
CA PRO A 712 -57.41 39.95 -33.95
C PRO A 712 -57.07 41.10 -34.91
N LYS A 713 -56.95 40.79 -36.21
CA LYS A 713 -56.54 41.75 -37.26
C LYS A 713 -57.43 43.00 -37.42
N ASP A 714 -58.56 43.07 -36.72
CA ASP A 714 -59.56 44.12 -36.81
C ASP A 714 -59.73 44.88 -35.48
N SER A 715 -58.73 45.67 -35.07
CA SER A 715 -58.85 46.58 -33.91
C SER A 715 -58.06 47.88 -34.06
N ILE A 716 -58.20 48.53 -35.22
CA ILE A 716 -57.84 49.95 -35.37
C ILE A 716 -58.89 50.79 -34.61
N ASN A 717 -58.41 51.57 -33.62
CA ASN A 717 -59.11 52.53 -32.73
C ASN A 717 -59.49 52.03 -31.32
N ALA A 718 -58.60 52.27 -30.35
CA ALA A 718 -58.94 52.48 -28.94
C ALA A 718 -58.08 53.64 -28.34
N PRO A 719 -58.56 54.42 -27.35
CA PRO A 719 -57.88 55.64 -26.88
C PRO A 719 -56.70 55.37 -25.93
N LYS A 720 -55.83 56.38 -25.77
CA LYS A 720 -54.52 56.32 -25.08
C LYS A 720 -54.54 56.19 -23.53
N ASP A 721 -55.70 56.05 -22.90
CA ASP A 721 -55.87 56.33 -21.45
C ASP A 721 -56.10 55.09 -20.57
N SER A 722 -55.56 53.93 -20.93
CA SER A 722 -55.65 52.69 -20.12
C SER A 722 -54.32 51.97 -19.92
N ILE A 723 -53.31 52.68 -19.38
CA ILE A 723 -52.09 52.07 -18.85
C ILE A 723 -51.92 52.47 -17.39
N ASN A 724 -52.43 51.61 -16.50
CA ASN A 724 -52.12 51.58 -15.07
C ASN A 724 -52.02 50.11 -14.64
N ALA A 725 -51.01 49.40 -15.15
CA ALA A 725 -50.57 48.14 -14.57
C ALA A 725 -49.71 48.45 -13.31
N PRO A 726 -49.81 47.67 -12.22
CA PRO A 726 -49.01 47.90 -11.02
C PRO A 726 -47.52 47.71 -11.29
N LYS A 727 -46.66 48.58 -10.75
CA LYS A 727 -45.20 48.50 -10.90
C LYS A 727 -44.50 47.42 -10.05
N ASP A 728 -45.26 46.65 -9.28
CA ASP A 728 -44.75 45.77 -8.23
C ASP A 728 -45.00 44.26 -8.50
N SER A 729 -45.39 43.86 -9.72
CA SER A 729 -45.61 42.46 -10.05
C SER A 729 -44.37 41.76 -10.61
N ILE A 730 -43.74 40.94 -9.75
CA ILE A 730 -42.99 39.71 -10.08
C ILE A 730 -41.62 39.91 -10.75
N ASN A 731 -40.54 39.73 -9.97
CA ASN A 731 -39.20 39.40 -10.48
C ASN A 731 -38.90 37.95 -10.04
N PRO A 732 -39.10 36.95 -10.92
CA PRO A 732 -39.21 35.54 -10.51
C PRO A 732 -37.87 34.82 -10.36
N PHE A 733 -36.76 35.39 -10.85
CA PHE A 733 -35.47 34.70 -10.81
C PHE A 733 -34.95 34.55 -9.37
N ARG A 734 -35.02 33.30 -8.89
CA ARG A 734 -34.29 32.79 -7.73
C ARG A 734 -32.84 32.52 -8.11
N LEU A 735 -31.93 33.09 -7.33
CA LEU A 735 -30.51 32.88 -7.45
C LEU A 735 -30.14 31.46 -6.97
N PHE A 736 -29.47 30.68 -7.82
CA PHE A 736 -29.01 29.32 -7.52
C PHE A 736 -27.54 29.26 -7.04
N ILE A 737 -26.82 30.39 -7.05
CA ILE A 737 -25.43 30.52 -6.56
C ILE A 737 -25.42 31.33 -5.27
N GLU A 738 -24.92 30.77 -4.17
CA GLU A 738 -24.93 31.47 -2.87
C GLU A 738 -23.60 31.30 -2.11
N ASN A 739 -22.99 32.41 -1.67
CA ASN A 739 -21.74 32.39 -0.89
C ASN A 739 -20.60 31.64 -1.62
N CYS A 740 -20.45 31.86 -2.93
CA CYS A 740 -19.38 31.26 -3.74
C CYS A 740 -18.32 32.29 -4.10
N PHE A 741 -17.05 31.87 -4.07
CA PHE A 741 -15.91 32.78 -4.05
C PHE A 741 -14.76 32.27 -4.92
N TYR A 742 -13.91 33.17 -5.41
CA TYR A 742 -12.69 32.77 -6.13
C TYR A 742 -11.51 33.73 -5.96
N SER A 743 -10.31 33.20 -6.17
CA SER A 743 -9.08 34.00 -6.16
C SER A 743 -8.95 34.85 -7.43
N ALA A 744 -9.00 36.18 -7.27
CA ALA A 744 -8.75 37.15 -8.33
C ALA A 744 -7.35 36.98 -8.97
N THR A 745 -6.35 36.50 -8.23
CA THR A 745 -4.98 36.30 -8.74
C THR A 745 -4.79 34.98 -9.48
N ALA A 746 -5.81 34.11 -9.46
CA ALA A 746 -5.83 32.88 -10.24
C ALA A 746 -6.47 33.06 -11.63
N TRP A 747 -7.26 34.13 -11.82
CA TRP A 747 -8.07 34.40 -13.00
C TRP A 747 -7.74 35.78 -13.59
N GLU A 748 -6.58 35.90 -14.23
CA GLU A 748 -6.03 37.17 -14.75
C GLU A 748 -6.92 37.84 -15.82
N LYS A 749 -7.72 37.05 -16.54
CA LYS A 749 -8.87 37.50 -17.34
C LYS A 749 -10.12 36.81 -16.78
N VAL A 750 -10.77 37.49 -15.84
CA VAL A 750 -11.73 36.89 -14.90
C VAL A 750 -12.91 36.19 -15.58
N ARG A 751 -13.48 36.83 -16.60
CA ARG A 751 -14.67 36.37 -17.33
C ARG A 751 -14.52 36.68 -18.80
N PHE A 752 -14.44 35.67 -19.66
CA PHE A 752 -14.38 35.88 -21.11
C PHE A 752 -15.74 35.58 -21.73
N HIS A 753 -16.55 36.64 -21.85
CA HIS A 753 -17.76 36.66 -22.67
C HIS A 753 -17.80 38.01 -23.39
N ASN A 754 -18.25 38.02 -24.65
CA ASN A 754 -18.89 39.22 -25.15
C ASN A 754 -20.20 39.40 -24.35
N ASP A 755 -20.35 40.56 -23.71
CA ASP A 755 -21.55 40.99 -22.96
C ASP A 755 -21.99 40.13 -21.76
N ALA A 756 -21.06 39.41 -21.11
CA ALA A 756 -21.30 38.64 -19.87
C ALA A 756 -22.42 37.58 -19.97
N CYS A 757 -22.47 36.86 -21.09
CA CYS A 757 -23.50 35.86 -21.36
C CYS A 757 -23.12 34.46 -20.86
N TYR A 758 -23.60 34.09 -19.66
CA TYR A 758 -23.60 32.69 -19.19
C TYR A 758 -24.49 31.78 -20.07
N PHE A 759 -25.47 32.38 -20.75
CA PHE A 759 -26.35 31.73 -21.72
C PHE A 759 -25.78 31.98 -23.12
N PRO A 760 -25.26 30.96 -23.84
CA PRO A 760 -24.70 31.15 -25.18
C PRO A 760 -25.77 31.70 -26.14
N GLN A 761 -25.47 32.82 -26.80
CA GLN A 761 -26.42 33.52 -27.68
C GLN A 761 -26.61 32.85 -29.05
N TRP A 762 -25.92 31.74 -29.34
CA TRP A 762 -25.82 31.18 -30.70
C TRP A 762 -27.04 30.35 -31.17
N GLU A 763 -28.03 30.12 -30.30
CA GLU A 763 -29.10 29.15 -30.57
C GLU A 763 -30.50 29.77 -30.84
N ARG A 764 -30.62 31.10 -31.00
CA ARG A 764 -31.90 31.71 -31.42
C ARG A 764 -31.72 32.82 -32.45
N GLU A 765 -32.28 32.61 -33.64
CA GLU A 765 -32.63 33.71 -34.55
C GLU A 765 -33.72 34.57 -33.88
N VAL A 766 -33.30 35.73 -33.35
CA VAL A 766 -34.17 36.74 -32.71
C VAL A 766 -34.80 36.29 -31.38
N LEU A 767 -34.06 36.47 -30.28
CA LEU A 767 -34.68 36.69 -28.96
C LEU A 767 -35.61 37.91 -29.03
N LEU A 768 -36.77 37.85 -28.37
CA LEU A 768 -37.59 39.05 -28.15
C LEU A 768 -36.88 39.99 -27.16
N ASP A 769 -37.11 41.32 -27.28
CA ASP A 769 -36.44 42.32 -26.43
C ASP A 769 -36.59 42.02 -24.93
N GLU A 770 -37.77 41.53 -24.52
CA GLU A 770 -38.09 41.12 -23.14
C GLU A 770 -37.24 39.93 -22.64
N GLU A 771 -36.96 38.95 -23.50
CA GLU A 771 -36.10 37.79 -23.17
C GLU A 771 -34.65 38.23 -23.00
N LEU A 772 -34.19 39.16 -23.85
CA LEU A 772 -32.85 39.72 -23.79
C LEU A 772 -32.62 40.55 -22.52
N GLU A 773 -33.63 41.31 -22.06
CA GLU A 773 -33.58 42.00 -20.77
C GLU A 773 -33.55 41.01 -19.59
N TYR A 774 -34.34 39.93 -19.64
CA TYR A 774 -34.31 38.88 -18.62
C TYR A 774 -32.93 38.22 -18.51
N VAL A 775 -32.35 37.79 -19.64
CA VAL A 775 -30.99 37.20 -19.68
C VAL A 775 -29.95 38.15 -19.09
N LYS A 776 -29.97 39.44 -19.47
CA LYS A 776 -29.07 40.47 -18.90
C LYS A 776 -29.24 40.63 -17.38
N MET A 777 -30.48 40.61 -16.88
CA MET A 777 -30.75 40.66 -15.44
C MET A 777 -30.22 39.42 -14.71
N VAL A 778 -30.42 38.22 -15.25
CA VAL A 778 -29.93 36.97 -14.67
C VAL A 778 -28.41 36.95 -14.61
N ASN A 779 -27.75 37.28 -15.72
CA ASN A 779 -26.28 37.39 -15.78
C ASN A 779 -25.78 38.36 -14.71
N LYS A 780 -26.38 39.56 -14.60
CA LYS A 780 -26.02 40.54 -13.57
C LYS A 780 -26.13 39.96 -12.15
N LYS A 781 -27.24 39.30 -11.81
CA LYS A 781 -27.42 38.68 -10.48
C LYS A 781 -26.37 37.60 -10.19
N ILE A 782 -26.00 36.80 -11.19
CA ILE A 782 -24.93 35.80 -11.09
C ILE A 782 -23.57 36.48 -10.82
N LEU A 783 -23.24 37.54 -11.56
CA LEU A 783 -22.01 38.32 -11.36
C LEU A 783 -21.93 38.93 -9.95
N GLU A 784 -23.04 39.46 -9.43
CA GLU A 784 -23.16 40.05 -8.09
C GLU A 784 -23.06 39.00 -6.97
N ALA A 785 -23.54 37.78 -7.21
CA ALA A 785 -23.50 36.66 -6.26
C ALA A 785 -22.12 35.98 -6.12
N THR A 786 -21.15 36.39 -6.94
CA THR A 786 -19.88 35.67 -7.14
C THR A 786 -18.68 36.62 -6.98
N PRO A 787 -18.42 37.12 -5.76
CA PRO A 787 -17.32 38.05 -5.51
C PRO A 787 -15.94 37.40 -5.63
N ALA A 788 -15.01 38.14 -6.25
CA ALA A 788 -13.59 37.84 -6.20
C ALA A 788 -13.01 38.21 -4.83
N PHE A 789 -12.02 37.43 -4.35
CA PHE A 789 -11.15 37.82 -3.24
C PHE A 789 -9.68 37.75 -3.68
N SER A 790 -8.78 38.48 -3.01
CA SER A 790 -7.35 38.18 -3.07
C SER A 790 -6.95 37.41 -1.81
N GLN A 791 -5.87 36.65 -1.88
CA GLN A 791 -5.37 35.88 -0.73
C GLN A 791 -5.05 36.79 0.49
N ASP A 792 -4.69 38.05 0.23
CA ASP A 792 -4.40 39.08 1.23
C ASP A 792 -5.65 39.90 1.66
N SER A 793 -6.78 39.74 0.96
CA SER A 793 -8.04 40.45 1.21
C SER A 793 -9.20 39.45 1.31
N TRP A 794 -9.09 38.50 2.24
CA TRP A 794 -10.22 37.66 2.63
C TRP A 794 -11.35 38.54 3.20
N PRO A 795 -12.64 38.24 2.95
CA PRO A 795 -13.75 39.03 3.50
C PRO A 795 -13.65 39.16 5.03
N THR A 796 -13.62 40.40 5.52
CA THR A 796 -13.58 40.70 6.96
C THR A 796 -14.98 40.82 7.56
N SER A 797 -15.07 40.55 8.87
CA SER A 797 -16.31 40.54 9.69
C SER A 797 -17.24 41.73 9.51
N ASP A 798 -16.68 42.87 9.14
CA ASP A 798 -17.38 44.15 9.18
C ASP A 798 -18.26 44.36 7.94
N THR A 799 -18.22 43.42 6.99
CA THR A 799 -19.02 43.43 5.75
C THR A 799 -19.96 42.23 5.62
N TRP A 800 -19.70 41.11 6.31
CA TRP A 800 -20.50 39.87 6.26
C TRP A 800 -20.48 39.18 7.63
N ASP A 801 -21.58 38.54 8.02
CA ASP A 801 -21.71 37.89 9.33
C ASP A 801 -20.60 36.84 9.57
N THR A 802 -19.82 37.03 10.63
CA THR A 802 -18.76 36.10 11.06
C THR A 802 -19.17 35.14 12.19
N SER A 803 -20.41 35.17 12.64
CA SER A 803 -20.92 34.21 13.63
C SER A 803 -21.22 32.81 13.07
N VAL A 804 -21.03 32.61 11.75
CA VAL A 804 -21.47 31.44 10.98
C VAL A 804 -20.36 30.42 10.65
N TRP A 805 -19.12 30.63 11.10
CA TRP A 805 -17.92 29.89 10.64
C TRP A 805 -17.31 28.99 11.75
N GLY A 806 -16.90 27.77 11.40
CA GLY A 806 -16.40 26.73 12.32
C GLY A 806 -15.02 26.14 11.94
N ASP A 807 -14.45 25.31 12.81
CA ASP A 807 -13.13 24.70 12.61
C ASP A 807 -13.24 23.39 11.80
N LEU A 808 -12.34 23.18 10.83
CA LEU A 808 -12.35 21.96 9.98
C LEU A 808 -11.76 20.72 10.67
N GLY A 809 -11.10 20.90 11.81
CA GLY A 809 -10.44 19.81 12.52
C GLY A 809 -9.08 19.44 11.89
N SER A 810 -8.12 19.11 12.74
CA SER A 810 -6.76 18.80 12.32
C SER A 810 -6.61 17.35 11.87
N TRP A 811 -6.37 17.13 10.58
CA TRP A 811 -5.55 15.99 10.12
C TRP A 811 -4.11 16.49 9.94
N ASN A 812 -3.13 15.72 10.42
CA ASN A 812 -1.68 16.05 10.55
C ASN A 812 -1.26 17.00 11.69
N ASN A 813 -1.19 16.47 12.92
CA ASN A 813 -0.24 16.88 14.00
C ASN A 813 0.17 18.38 14.09
N GLY A 814 -0.82 19.28 14.17
CA GLY A 814 -0.64 20.54 14.93
C GLY A 814 -0.28 21.82 14.17
N ASN A 815 -0.51 21.94 12.86
CA ASN A 815 -0.52 23.25 12.18
C ASN A 815 -1.53 23.30 11.00
N PRO A 816 -2.62 24.08 11.08
CA PRO A 816 -3.55 24.26 9.96
C PRO A 816 -3.07 25.35 8.98
N ILE A 817 -3.16 25.08 7.67
CA ILE A 817 -2.91 26.07 6.59
C ILE A 817 -4.23 26.55 5.94
N TYR A 818 -5.37 25.91 6.24
CA TYR A 818 -6.68 26.25 5.66
C TYR A 818 -7.58 27.01 6.66
N PRO A 819 -8.38 27.99 6.20
CA PRO A 819 -9.24 28.80 7.06
C PRO A 819 -10.47 28.05 7.56
N LYS A 820 -11.07 28.60 8.63
CA LYS A 820 -12.30 28.10 9.28
C LYS A 820 -13.52 28.28 8.37
N LEU A 821 -14.34 27.22 8.21
CA LEU A 821 -15.50 27.17 7.30
C LEU A 821 -16.82 26.85 8.00
N ARG A 822 -17.93 27.31 7.41
CA ARG A 822 -19.32 27.09 7.87
C ARG A 822 -19.80 25.67 7.61
N PHE A 823 -20.57 25.11 8.54
CA PHE A 823 -21.57 24.08 8.26
C PHE A 823 -22.98 24.67 8.39
N GLU A 824 -23.93 24.25 7.55
CA GLU A 824 -25.33 24.60 7.76
C GLU A 824 -25.86 23.92 9.02
N LYS A 825 -26.66 24.65 9.81
CA LYS A 825 -26.89 24.40 11.24
C LYS A 825 -27.69 23.11 11.55
N ASP A 826 -28.20 22.45 10.52
CA ASP A 826 -29.14 21.34 10.60
C ASP A 826 -28.51 19.95 10.35
N PHE A 827 -27.25 19.88 9.91
CA PHE A 827 -26.57 18.61 9.65
C PHE A 827 -25.66 18.20 10.81
N ARG A 828 -26.12 17.21 11.58
CA ARG A 828 -25.30 16.57 12.63
C ARG A 828 -24.30 15.61 11.99
N PHE A 829 -23.02 15.89 12.19
CA PHE A 829 -21.99 14.85 12.16
C PHE A 829 -22.32 13.80 13.21
N TYR A 830 -22.45 12.54 12.80
CA TYR A 830 -22.25 11.41 13.71
C TYR A 830 -20.76 11.03 13.67
N PRO A 831 -20.13 10.81 14.85
CA PRO A 831 -18.70 10.50 14.96
C PRO A 831 -18.39 9.05 14.52
#